data_AF-A0A7J7CYD1-F1
#
_entry.id   AF-A0A7J7CYD1-F1
#
_cell.length_a   1.000
_cell.length_b   1.000
_cell.length_c   1.000
_cell.angle_alpha   90.00
_cell.angle_beta   90.00
_cell.angle_gamma   90.00
#
_symmetry.space_group_name_H-M   'P 1'
#
loop_
_entity.id
_entity.type
_entity.pdbx_description
1 polymer ?
#
loop_
_entity_poly.entity_id
_entity_poly.type
_entity_poly.pdbx_seq_one_letter_code
_entity_poly.pdbx_strand_id
1 'polypeptide(L)'
;MKNRLPRSITTLEWENSFVSVYSKDNPNLLFSMCGFEVRILPKIRMAQEAFSNTQDGVWNLQNEQTKERTAVAFLRVDDEHVKVFENHGRQHSQKLSTNGYCFDRFPPVIFYTPKEIGGLGMLSMGHILIPQSDIRHSQQTDVGVTHFRSGMSHEEDQLIPNLYCYMQPWESEFIDSQRVWAEYALKRQEAQAQNRHLTLEDLERHDGKLWNLNNYGTDVIQALGGVEGILEHTLFKGTYFPTWEGLFWEKASGFEESMKYKKLANAQRSGPNQIPNRRFTLWWSPTINRANVYVVFQVQLDLTGIFMQGKIPTLKISLIQIFRAHLWQKIHESVVMDLCQVLDQELGALEIETVQKETIHPRKSYKMNSSCADVLLFAAHRWPMPKPSLVAESKDVFDQKTSNKYWIDVQLRWGDYDSHDIERYTRAKFMDFTTDNMSIYPSPTGVMIGLDLAYNLHSAFGNWFPGSKPLLAQAMNKIMKSNPALYVLMERIRKGLQLYSSEPTEPYLSSQNYGEIFGNQIIWFVDDTNVYRVTIHKTFEGNLTTKPINGAIFIFNPRTGQLFLKVIHTSVWPGQKRLAQLAKWKTAEEVAALDRSLPVEEQPKQIIVTRKGMLDPLEVNLLDFPNIVIKGSELQLPFQACLKIEKFGDLILKATEPQMVLFNIYDDWLKSILSNTAFSRLILILRALHVNNEKAKMFLKPDKTVVTEPHHIWPSLNSDQWMTVEVALRDLVLSDYAKKNNVNTSALTQTEIRDIILGADITPPSQQRQQIAEIEKQAKEASQMTAVKTKTTNVHGDELSVTTTSPYEQSAFRSKTDWRVRAISATNLFLRVNHIYVNSEDIKETGYTYIMPKNILKKFICIADLRTQIAGYLYGSCSLTAYKLTPSGYEWVRLNKDTGSNPHGYLPTHYEKVQMLLSDRFLGFYMVPDNGPWNYNFMGVKHTVSMKYGVKLGTPREYYSEDHRPTHFLEFSNLEEGDTAEGDRDDTFT
;
A
#
# COMPACT_ATOMS: atom_id res chain seq x y z
N MET A 1 -8.27 -26.00 -60.02
CA MET A 1 -8.26 -26.25 -58.56
C MET A 1 -9.53 -26.92 -58.08
N LYS A 2 -10.73 -26.33 -58.29
CA LYS A 2 -12.02 -26.90 -57.84
C LYS A 2 -12.25 -28.39 -58.16
N ASN A 3 -11.98 -28.82 -59.40
CA ASN A 3 -12.19 -30.22 -59.82
C ASN A 3 -11.15 -31.21 -59.25
N ARG A 4 -10.10 -30.71 -58.59
CA ARG A 4 -9.08 -31.54 -57.92
C ARG A 4 -9.44 -31.84 -56.46
N LEU A 5 -10.50 -31.23 -55.93
CA LEU A 5 -10.94 -31.38 -54.55
C LEU A 5 -12.26 -32.18 -54.50
N PRO A 6 -12.30 -33.32 -53.79
CA PRO A 6 -13.54 -34.03 -53.55
C PRO A 6 -14.52 -33.15 -52.76
N ARG A 7 -15.75 -33.00 -53.28
CA ARG A 7 -16.80 -32.18 -52.64
C ARG A 7 -17.20 -32.68 -51.25
N SER A 8 -16.91 -33.94 -50.93
CA SER A 8 -17.13 -34.52 -49.60
C SER A 8 -16.19 -33.98 -48.53
N ILE A 9 -15.04 -33.40 -48.91
CA ILE A 9 -14.05 -32.85 -47.97
C ILE A 9 -14.23 -31.33 -47.86
N THR A 10 -14.29 -30.64 -48.99
CA THR A 10 -14.46 -29.19 -49.06
C THR A 10 -14.90 -28.78 -50.47
N THR A 11 -15.37 -27.55 -50.63
CA THR A 11 -15.72 -26.97 -51.93
C THR A 11 -15.05 -25.62 -52.10
N LEU A 12 -14.64 -25.31 -53.34
CA LEU A 12 -14.20 -23.97 -53.72
C LEU A 12 -15.33 -23.28 -54.48
N GLU A 13 -15.91 -22.27 -53.87
CA GLU A 13 -16.93 -21.43 -54.47
C GLU A 13 -16.30 -20.22 -55.16
N TRP A 14 -16.77 -19.91 -56.36
CA TRP A 14 -16.20 -18.81 -57.13
C TRP A 14 -16.47 -17.46 -56.45
N GLU A 15 -17.65 -17.32 -55.85
CA GLU A 15 -18.10 -16.13 -55.13
C GLU A 15 -17.18 -15.77 -53.94
N ASN A 16 -16.50 -16.77 -53.36
CA ASN A 16 -15.60 -16.61 -52.23
C ASN A 16 -14.11 -16.66 -52.65
N SER A 17 -13.81 -16.54 -53.94
CA SER A 17 -12.45 -16.67 -54.47
C SER A 17 -12.04 -15.46 -55.31
N PHE A 18 -10.79 -15.05 -55.16
CA PHE A 18 -10.20 -13.96 -55.94
C PHE A 18 -8.99 -14.47 -56.74
N VAL A 19 -8.92 -14.13 -58.03
CA VAL A 19 -7.83 -14.53 -58.92
C VAL A 19 -7.22 -13.28 -59.57
N SER A 20 -5.95 -13.02 -59.28
CA SER A 20 -5.17 -11.96 -59.92
C SER A 20 -4.19 -12.54 -60.93
N VAL A 21 -4.09 -11.93 -62.11
CA VAL A 21 -3.16 -12.33 -63.17
C VAL A 21 -2.29 -11.14 -63.54
N TYR A 22 -0.98 -11.23 -63.26
CA TYR A 22 0.02 -10.29 -63.74
C TYR A 22 0.36 -10.61 -65.21
N SER A 23 0.29 -9.62 -66.11
CA SER A 23 0.46 -9.82 -67.55
C SER A 23 1.04 -8.58 -68.25
N LYS A 24 1.18 -8.64 -69.58
CA LYS A 24 1.55 -7.46 -70.38
C LYS A 24 0.55 -6.31 -70.24
N ASP A 25 -0.74 -6.61 -70.04
CA ASP A 25 -1.81 -5.61 -69.97
C ASP A 25 -2.13 -5.21 -68.53
N ASN A 26 -1.84 -6.08 -67.54
CA ASN A 26 -2.01 -5.79 -66.12
C ASN A 26 -0.65 -5.73 -65.39
N PRO A 27 -0.18 -4.54 -64.98
CA PRO A 27 1.10 -4.36 -64.28
C PRO A 27 1.05 -4.71 -62.78
N ASN A 28 -0.15 -4.93 -62.21
CA ASN A 28 -0.33 -5.16 -60.78
C ASN A 28 -0.58 -6.65 -60.48
N LEU A 29 0.05 -7.15 -59.42
CA LEU A 29 -0.31 -8.42 -58.80
C LEU A 29 -1.03 -8.14 -57.48
N LEU A 30 -2.24 -8.68 -57.34
CA LEU A 30 -3.16 -8.40 -56.22
C LEU A 30 -3.43 -9.67 -55.43
N PHE A 31 -3.46 -9.56 -54.10
CA PHE A 31 -3.96 -10.61 -53.22
C PHE A 31 -4.39 -10.03 -51.87
N SER A 32 -5.24 -10.73 -51.14
CA SER A 32 -5.54 -10.44 -49.73
C SER A 32 -5.00 -11.56 -48.86
N MET A 33 -4.35 -11.21 -47.75
CA MET A 33 -3.78 -12.18 -46.81
C MET A 33 -3.78 -11.60 -45.40
N CYS A 34 -4.27 -12.39 -44.44
CA CYS A 34 -4.29 -12.04 -43.01
C CYS A 34 -4.90 -10.65 -42.71
N GLY A 35 -5.92 -10.24 -43.46
CA GLY A 35 -6.59 -8.93 -43.29
C GLY A 35 -5.91 -7.75 -44.00
N PHE A 36 -4.88 -8.00 -44.81
CA PHE A 36 -4.24 -7.00 -45.66
C PHE A 36 -4.51 -7.26 -47.13
N GLU A 37 -4.98 -6.23 -47.83
CA GLU A 37 -4.95 -6.16 -49.28
C GLU A 37 -3.58 -5.67 -49.74
N VAL A 38 -2.93 -6.47 -50.59
CA VAL A 38 -1.58 -6.22 -51.07
C VAL A 38 -1.60 -6.03 -52.59
N ARG A 39 -1.00 -4.93 -53.04
CA ARG A 39 -0.75 -4.66 -54.46
C ARG A 39 0.73 -4.57 -54.73
N ILE A 40 1.28 -5.53 -55.46
CA ILE A 40 2.68 -5.53 -55.89
C ILE A 40 2.79 -4.90 -57.27
N LEU A 41 3.72 -3.94 -57.40
CA LEU A 41 4.07 -3.26 -58.64
C LEU A 41 5.59 -3.41 -58.90
N PRO A 42 6.00 -4.18 -59.93
CA PRO A 42 7.40 -4.30 -60.30
C PRO A 42 7.98 -2.98 -60.83
N LYS A 43 9.22 -2.66 -60.43
CA LYS A 43 9.90 -1.42 -60.81
C LYS A 43 10.02 -1.25 -62.33
N ILE A 44 10.18 -2.36 -63.07
CA ILE A 44 10.23 -2.36 -64.54
C ILE A 44 8.94 -1.85 -65.22
N ARG A 45 7.82 -1.80 -64.48
CA ARG A 45 6.50 -1.33 -64.96
C ARG A 45 6.10 0.03 -64.36
N MET A 46 6.97 0.68 -63.57
CA MET A 46 6.70 1.98 -62.95
C MET A 46 7.12 3.13 -63.88
N ALA A 47 6.33 4.21 -63.91
CA ALA A 47 6.71 5.46 -64.56
C ALA A 47 7.82 6.17 -63.77
N GLN A 48 8.76 6.84 -64.47
CA GLN A 48 10.03 7.35 -63.93
C GLN A 48 9.93 8.35 -62.74
N GLU A 49 8.78 8.96 -62.49
CA GLU A 49 8.59 9.97 -61.43
C GLU A 49 8.05 9.42 -60.09
N ALA A 50 7.72 8.12 -59.99
CA ALA A 50 6.99 7.57 -58.83
C ALA A 50 7.88 6.97 -57.71
N PHE A 51 9.20 7.08 -57.79
CA PHE A 51 10.13 6.39 -56.87
C PHE A 51 10.49 7.20 -55.60
N SER A 52 10.10 8.48 -55.52
CA SER A 52 10.50 9.38 -54.43
C SER A 52 9.56 9.39 -53.21
N ASN A 53 8.38 8.78 -53.29
CA ASN A 53 7.42 8.82 -52.18
C ASN A 53 7.60 7.62 -51.24
N THR A 54 8.46 7.82 -50.24
CA THR A 54 8.50 7.05 -48.99
C THR A 54 7.29 7.46 -48.13
N GLN A 55 6.11 6.99 -48.52
CA GLN A 55 4.91 7.09 -47.67
C GLN A 55 4.75 5.81 -46.87
N ASP A 56 4.25 5.95 -45.64
CA ASP A 56 3.93 4.79 -44.81
C ASP A 56 2.85 3.91 -45.45
N GLY A 57 2.93 2.60 -45.21
CA GLY A 57 2.03 1.60 -45.84
C GLY A 57 2.54 1.05 -47.18
N VAL A 58 3.81 1.30 -47.50
CA VAL A 58 4.45 0.83 -48.73
C VAL A 58 5.74 0.08 -48.38
N TRP A 59 5.83 -1.21 -48.75
CA TRP A 59 7.03 -2.03 -48.55
C TRP A 59 7.92 -2.09 -49.78
N ASN A 60 9.23 -1.97 -49.57
CA ASN A 60 10.22 -2.12 -50.63
C ASN A 60 10.67 -3.58 -50.76
N LEU A 61 10.37 -4.21 -51.90
CA LEU A 61 10.76 -5.59 -52.15
C LEU A 61 12.17 -5.64 -52.75
N GLN A 62 13.11 -6.19 -51.97
CA GLN A 62 14.50 -6.38 -52.37
C GLN A 62 14.71 -7.77 -52.96
N ASN A 63 15.40 -7.86 -54.08
CA ASN A 63 15.84 -9.14 -54.62
C ASN A 63 17.00 -9.66 -53.78
N GLU A 64 16.88 -10.89 -53.28
CA GLU A 64 17.88 -11.49 -52.41
C GLU A 64 19.24 -11.70 -53.09
N GLN A 65 19.27 -11.95 -54.40
CA GLN A 65 20.51 -12.21 -55.15
C GLN A 65 21.24 -10.92 -55.51
N THR A 66 20.54 -9.92 -56.02
CA THR A 66 21.16 -8.66 -56.49
C THR A 66 21.21 -7.58 -55.41
N LYS A 67 20.45 -7.76 -54.32
CA LYS A 67 20.21 -6.76 -53.28
C LYS A 67 19.61 -5.44 -53.81
N GLU A 68 19.09 -5.43 -55.04
CA GLU A 68 18.38 -4.29 -55.61
C GLU A 68 16.91 -4.29 -55.20
N ARG A 69 16.32 -3.09 -55.04
CA ARG A 69 14.87 -2.93 -54.89
C ARG A 69 14.19 -3.10 -56.25
N THR A 70 13.50 -4.21 -56.45
CA THR A 70 12.95 -4.62 -57.75
C THR A 70 11.44 -4.43 -57.86
N ALA A 71 10.72 -4.30 -56.75
CA ALA A 71 9.28 -4.07 -56.72
C ALA A 71 8.87 -3.33 -55.45
N VAL A 72 7.63 -2.83 -55.47
CA VAL A 72 7.00 -2.14 -54.33
C VAL A 72 5.67 -2.83 -54.02
N ALA A 73 5.39 -3.06 -52.75
CA ALA A 73 4.11 -3.60 -52.27
C ALA A 73 3.33 -2.53 -51.51
N PHE A 74 2.15 -2.17 -52.00
CA PHE A 74 1.23 -1.26 -51.33
C PHE A 74 0.28 -2.06 -50.45
N LEU A 75 0.10 -1.61 -49.21
CA LEU A 75 -0.73 -2.27 -48.22
C LEU A 75 -1.98 -1.45 -47.90
N ARG A 76 -3.09 -2.15 -47.72
CA ARG A 76 -4.34 -1.59 -47.21
C ARG A 76 -5.01 -2.61 -46.29
N VAL A 77 -5.76 -2.14 -45.29
CA VAL A 77 -6.59 -3.02 -44.46
C VAL A 77 -7.84 -3.44 -45.23
N ASP A 78 -8.14 -4.73 -45.21
CA ASP A 78 -9.32 -5.31 -45.87
C ASP A 78 -10.63 -4.73 -45.27
N ASP A 79 -11.60 -4.44 -46.15
CA ASP A 79 -12.90 -3.86 -45.79
C ASP A 79 -13.68 -4.74 -44.77
N GLU A 80 -13.48 -6.07 -44.76
CA GLU A 80 -14.06 -6.95 -43.74
C GLU A 80 -13.54 -6.61 -42.34
N HIS A 81 -12.22 -6.44 -42.21
CA HIS A 81 -11.57 -6.17 -40.92
C HIS A 81 -11.85 -4.75 -40.44
N VAL A 82 -12.01 -3.78 -41.36
CA VAL A 82 -12.52 -2.44 -41.04
C VAL A 82 -13.92 -2.51 -40.43
N LYS A 83 -14.83 -3.28 -41.03
CA LYS A 83 -16.20 -3.46 -40.49
C LYS A 83 -16.20 -4.18 -39.15
N VAL A 84 -15.34 -5.18 -38.94
CA VAL A 84 -15.18 -5.84 -37.64
C VAL A 84 -14.77 -4.84 -36.57
N PHE A 85 -13.78 -3.98 -36.88
CA PHE A 85 -13.34 -2.91 -35.97
C PHE A 85 -14.47 -1.91 -35.67
N GLU A 86 -15.20 -1.44 -36.69
CA GLU A 86 -16.34 -0.54 -36.49
C GLU A 86 -17.44 -1.16 -35.62
N ASN A 87 -17.80 -2.42 -35.87
CA ASN A 87 -18.82 -3.13 -35.10
C ASN A 87 -18.39 -3.31 -33.64
N HIS A 88 -17.10 -3.61 -33.42
CA HIS A 88 -16.54 -3.67 -32.07
C HIS A 88 -16.61 -2.31 -31.37
N GLY A 89 -16.29 -1.22 -32.06
CA GLY A 89 -16.43 0.14 -31.57
C GLY A 89 -17.88 0.50 -31.21
N ARG A 90 -18.84 0.15 -32.07
CA ARG A 90 -20.28 0.36 -31.82
C ARG A 90 -20.78 -0.39 -30.58
N GLN A 91 -20.35 -1.65 -30.39
CA GLN A 91 -20.72 -2.46 -29.22
C GLN A 91 -20.27 -1.82 -27.90
N HIS A 92 -19.10 -1.18 -27.89
CA HIS A 92 -18.59 -0.46 -26.72
C HIS A 92 -19.27 0.90 -26.53
N SER A 93 -19.52 1.64 -27.62
CA SER A 93 -20.20 2.95 -27.58
C SER A 93 -21.66 2.85 -27.09
N GLN A 94 -22.42 1.80 -27.47
CA GLN A 94 -23.78 1.57 -26.96
C GLN A 94 -23.82 1.38 -25.43
N LYS A 95 -22.79 0.77 -24.82
CA LYS A 95 -22.66 0.65 -23.36
C LYS A 95 -22.37 2.00 -22.68
N LEU A 96 -21.83 2.98 -23.42
CA LEU A 96 -21.50 4.31 -22.94
C LEU A 96 -22.69 5.28 -23.08
N SER A 97 -23.41 5.20 -24.21
CA SER A 97 -24.58 6.02 -24.56
C SER A 97 -25.78 5.83 -23.61
N THR A 98 -25.93 4.64 -23.03
CA THR A 98 -26.98 4.33 -22.04
C THR A 98 -26.88 5.15 -20.73
N ASN A 99 -25.79 5.90 -20.53
CA ASN A 99 -25.63 6.82 -19.39
C ASN A 99 -25.95 8.29 -19.70
N GLY A 100 -26.43 8.64 -20.91
CA GLY A 100 -27.04 9.94 -21.19
C GLY A 100 -26.10 11.16 -21.23
N TYR A 101 -24.79 10.96 -21.38
CA TYR A 101 -23.82 12.06 -21.48
C TYR A 101 -23.60 12.51 -22.93
N CYS A 102 -23.67 13.82 -23.18
CA CYS A 102 -23.25 14.43 -24.44
C CYS A 102 -21.72 14.63 -24.38
N PHE A 103 -20.98 13.80 -25.11
CA PHE A 103 -19.51 13.74 -25.05
C PHE A 103 -18.82 14.98 -25.63
N ASP A 104 -19.46 15.68 -26.58
CA ASP A 104 -18.86 16.79 -27.33
C ASP A 104 -18.59 18.06 -26.50
N ARG A 105 -19.08 18.13 -25.25
CA ARG A 105 -18.88 19.28 -24.35
C ARG A 105 -17.85 19.05 -23.25
N PHE A 106 -17.34 17.83 -23.12
CA PHE A 106 -16.34 17.52 -22.10
C PHE A 106 -14.94 17.80 -22.62
N PRO A 107 -14.09 18.49 -21.85
CA PRO A 107 -12.74 18.81 -22.29
C PRO A 107 -11.88 17.55 -22.43
N PRO A 108 -10.95 17.53 -23.42
CA PRO A 108 -10.16 16.35 -23.76
C PRO A 108 -9.32 15.82 -22.60
N VAL A 109 -8.91 16.71 -21.68
CA VAL A 109 -8.13 16.38 -20.47
C VAL A 109 -8.75 15.23 -19.66
N ILE A 110 -10.07 15.14 -19.55
CA ILE A 110 -10.76 14.09 -18.78
C ILE A 110 -10.51 12.69 -19.38
N PHE A 111 -10.45 12.62 -20.72
CA PHE A 111 -10.37 11.36 -21.46
C PHE A 111 -8.93 10.89 -21.64
N TYR A 112 -8.03 11.81 -22.02
CA TYR A 112 -6.67 11.47 -22.44
C TYR A 112 -5.65 11.49 -21.30
N THR A 113 -5.95 12.16 -20.18
CA THR A 113 -5.07 12.12 -18.99
C THR A 113 -4.79 10.67 -18.57
N PRO A 114 -3.52 10.29 -18.31
CA PRO A 114 -3.18 8.96 -17.85
C PRO A 114 -3.88 8.56 -16.55
N LYS A 115 -4.02 7.24 -16.33
CA LYS A 115 -4.76 6.70 -15.17
C LYS A 115 -4.05 7.01 -13.85
N GLU A 116 -2.74 7.20 -13.91
CA GLU A 116 -1.86 7.57 -12.80
C GLU A 116 -2.24 8.94 -12.22
N ILE A 117 -2.76 9.85 -13.05
CA ILE A 117 -3.21 11.21 -12.65
C ILE A 117 -4.77 11.24 -12.55
N GLY A 118 -5.42 10.06 -12.55
CA GLY A 118 -6.87 9.93 -12.36
C GLY A 118 -7.74 10.13 -13.60
N GLY A 119 -7.14 10.22 -14.80
CA GLY A 119 -7.88 10.24 -16.06
C GLY A 119 -8.29 8.84 -16.55
N LEU A 120 -8.96 8.78 -17.71
CA LEU A 120 -9.35 7.49 -18.31
C LEU A 120 -8.19 6.78 -19.03
N GLY A 121 -7.16 7.51 -19.44
CA GLY A 121 -6.03 7.01 -20.22
C GLY A 121 -6.46 6.48 -21.59
N MET A 122 -7.38 7.18 -22.26
CA MET A 122 -7.74 6.85 -23.65
C MET A 122 -6.57 7.13 -24.59
N LEU A 123 -6.38 6.27 -25.59
CA LEU A 123 -5.40 6.47 -26.65
C LEU A 123 -6.09 7.15 -27.83
N SER A 124 -5.51 8.25 -28.32
CA SER A 124 -6.04 8.97 -29.48
C SER A 124 -5.47 8.45 -30.78
N MET A 125 -6.34 8.26 -31.77
CA MET A 125 -5.98 8.06 -33.19
C MET A 125 -6.53 9.20 -34.07
N GLY A 126 -7.18 10.21 -33.46
CA GLY A 126 -7.83 11.32 -34.15
C GLY A 126 -7.12 12.65 -33.93
N HIS A 127 -7.44 13.64 -34.78
CA HIS A 127 -6.96 15.02 -34.63
C HIS A 127 -7.85 15.78 -33.64
N ILE A 128 -7.45 15.79 -32.36
CA ILE A 128 -8.22 16.39 -31.27
C ILE A 128 -7.49 17.64 -30.79
N LEU A 129 -8.18 18.78 -30.90
CA LEU A 129 -7.70 20.09 -30.50
C LEU A 129 -7.91 20.32 -29.00
N ILE A 130 -6.89 20.89 -28.36
CA ILE A 130 -6.93 21.28 -26.95
C ILE A 130 -7.26 22.78 -26.88
N PRO A 131 -8.42 23.16 -26.32
CA PRO A 131 -8.78 24.57 -26.21
C PRO A 131 -7.80 25.34 -25.30
N GLN A 132 -7.37 26.52 -25.73
CA GLN A 132 -6.49 27.40 -24.92
C GLN A 132 -7.13 27.86 -23.59
N SER A 133 -8.45 27.76 -23.43
CA SER A 133 -9.13 27.97 -22.15
C SER A 133 -8.80 26.90 -21.11
N ASP A 134 -8.44 25.71 -21.56
CA ASP A 134 -8.18 24.53 -20.73
C ASP A 134 -6.69 24.42 -20.36
N ILE A 135 -5.86 25.41 -20.74
CA ILE A 135 -4.43 25.48 -20.41
C ILE A 135 -4.18 26.68 -19.48
N ARG A 136 -4.91 26.71 -18.37
CA ARG A 136 -4.79 27.74 -17.32
C ARG A 136 -4.63 27.05 -15.98
N HIS A 137 -3.75 27.59 -15.15
CA HIS A 137 -3.63 27.15 -13.76
C HIS A 137 -3.25 28.32 -12.85
N SER A 138 -3.46 28.13 -11.55
CA SER A 138 -3.17 29.14 -10.53
C SER A 138 -2.37 28.53 -9.38
N GLN A 139 -1.67 29.33 -8.59
CA GLN A 139 -0.99 28.83 -7.39
C GLN A 139 -1.11 29.85 -6.25
N GLN A 140 -1.47 29.37 -5.06
CA GLN A 140 -1.41 30.19 -3.85
C GLN A 140 0.03 30.23 -3.35
N THR A 141 0.55 31.42 -3.10
CA THR A 141 1.82 31.66 -2.42
C THR A 141 1.57 32.36 -1.08
N ASP A 142 2.58 32.44 -0.22
CA ASP A 142 2.48 33.17 1.06
C ASP A 142 2.20 34.68 0.87
N VAL A 143 2.48 35.23 -0.31
CA VAL A 143 2.30 36.66 -0.65
C VAL A 143 0.98 36.93 -1.38
N GLY A 144 0.41 35.95 -2.08
CA GLY A 144 -0.83 36.11 -2.86
C GLY A 144 -1.05 35.01 -3.90
N VAL A 145 -2.04 35.18 -4.78
CA VAL A 145 -2.36 34.20 -5.85
C VAL A 145 -1.61 34.56 -7.14
N THR A 146 -0.87 33.61 -7.70
CA THR A 146 -0.24 33.73 -9.02
C THR A 146 -1.06 32.99 -10.07
N HIS A 147 -1.20 33.57 -11.27
CA HIS A 147 -1.95 33.00 -12.38
C HIS A 147 -1.05 32.73 -13.57
N PHE A 148 -1.16 31.54 -14.15
CA PHE A 148 -0.43 31.12 -15.33
C PHE A 148 -1.40 30.85 -16.48
N ARG A 149 -1.05 31.36 -17.66
CA ARG A 149 -1.81 31.16 -18.90
C ARG A 149 -0.82 30.89 -20.02
N SER A 150 -0.94 29.73 -20.66
CA SER A 150 -0.19 29.48 -21.89
C SER A 150 -0.71 30.42 -22.99
N GLY A 151 0.19 31.03 -23.77
CA GLY A 151 -0.16 31.99 -24.83
C GLY A 151 0.57 33.33 -24.84
N MET A 152 1.74 33.47 -24.21
CA MET A 152 2.68 34.56 -24.55
C MET A 152 3.63 34.19 -25.72
N SER A 153 3.55 32.97 -26.24
CA SER A 153 4.25 32.51 -27.45
C SER A 153 3.24 32.11 -28.55
N HIS A 154 3.51 32.54 -29.78
CA HIS A 154 2.68 32.37 -30.99
C HIS A 154 2.72 30.93 -31.57
N GLU A 155 2.60 29.87 -30.76
CA GLU A 155 2.54 28.50 -31.31
C GLU A 155 1.08 28.05 -31.47
N GLU A 156 0.75 27.63 -32.69
CA GLU A 156 -0.58 27.23 -33.17
C GLU A 156 -1.14 26.02 -32.41
N ASP A 157 -2.46 26.01 -32.23
CA ASP A 157 -3.34 24.89 -31.85
C ASP A 157 -2.67 23.60 -31.32
N GLN A 158 -2.58 23.47 -29.99
CA GLN A 158 -2.04 22.26 -29.34
C GLN A 158 -2.97 21.06 -29.57
N LEU A 159 -2.40 19.95 -30.06
CA LEU A 159 -3.12 18.72 -30.40
C LEU A 159 -2.75 17.57 -29.45
N ILE A 160 -3.68 16.65 -29.24
CA ILE A 160 -3.40 15.39 -28.55
C ILE A 160 -2.50 14.51 -29.45
N PRO A 161 -1.40 13.93 -28.92
CA PRO A 161 -0.54 13.02 -29.67
C PRO A 161 -1.31 11.84 -30.29
N ASN A 162 -0.98 11.52 -31.54
CA ASN A 162 -1.58 10.41 -32.27
C ASN A 162 -0.80 9.12 -32.02
N LEU A 163 -1.51 8.05 -31.64
CA LEU A 163 -0.94 6.72 -31.38
C LEU A 163 -0.09 6.19 -32.55
N TYR A 164 -0.46 6.54 -33.78
CA TYR A 164 0.25 6.13 -34.99
C TYR A 164 1.75 6.44 -34.94
N CYS A 165 2.13 7.59 -34.39
CA CYS A 165 3.54 8.04 -34.31
C CYS A 165 4.39 7.24 -33.30
N TYR A 166 3.76 6.42 -32.45
CA TYR A 166 4.42 5.65 -31.40
C TYR A 166 4.48 4.16 -31.71
N MET A 167 3.91 3.74 -32.84
CA MET A 167 3.99 2.37 -33.33
C MET A 167 5.03 2.30 -34.43
N GLN A 168 6.05 1.45 -34.24
CA GLN A 168 7.05 1.22 -35.28
C GLN A 168 6.42 0.47 -36.46
N PRO A 169 6.63 0.92 -37.72
CA PRO A 169 6.16 0.19 -38.89
C PRO A 169 6.79 -1.20 -39.00
N TRP A 170 6.01 -2.18 -39.48
CA TRP A 170 6.48 -3.56 -39.65
C TRP A 170 7.73 -3.70 -40.54
N GLU A 171 7.89 -2.86 -41.58
CA GLU A 171 9.09 -2.90 -42.43
C GLU A 171 10.36 -2.63 -41.62
N SER A 172 10.33 -1.61 -40.75
CA SER A 172 11.45 -1.27 -39.87
C SER A 172 11.74 -2.40 -38.88
N GLU A 173 10.71 -2.97 -38.24
CA GLU A 173 10.84 -4.12 -37.34
C GLU A 173 11.47 -5.35 -38.02
N PHE A 174 11.06 -5.66 -39.25
CA PHE A 174 11.63 -6.79 -40.00
C PHE A 174 13.10 -6.57 -40.35
N ILE A 175 13.48 -5.34 -40.74
CA ILE A 175 14.87 -4.98 -41.04
C ILE A 175 15.72 -5.08 -39.77
N ASP A 176 15.24 -4.53 -38.66
CA ASP A 176 15.94 -4.60 -37.37
C ASP A 176 16.06 -6.05 -36.87
N SER A 177 14.98 -6.84 -36.98
CA SER A 177 14.99 -8.26 -36.62
C SER A 177 16.04 -9.04 -37.42
N GLN A 178 16.13 -8.84 -38.74
CA GLN A 178 17.17 -9.50 -39.56
C GLN A 178 18.58 -9.17 -39.06
N ARG A 179 18.83 -7.91 -38.72
CA ARG A 179 20.12 -7.45 -38.18
C ARG A 179 20.41 -8.10 -36.81
N VAL A 180 19.48 -8.02 -35.87
CA VAL A 180 19.65 -8.54 -34.51
C VAL A 180 19.83 -10.05 -34.49
N TRP A 181 19.08 -10.80 -35.30
CA TRP A 181 19.23 -12.26 -35.39
C TRP A 181 20.54 -12.69 -36.07
N ALA A 182 21.05 -11.91 -37.04
CA ALA A 182 22.36 -12.15 -37.62
C ALA A 182 23.47 -11.92 -36.59
N GLU A 183 23.40 -10.82 -35.82
CA GLU A 183 24.32 -10.55 -34.70
C GLU A 183 24.27 -11.64 -33.62
N TYR A 184 23.06 -12.11 -33.28
CA TYR A 184 22.87 -13.22 -32.35
C TYR A 184 23.53 -14.51 -32.86
N ALA A 185 23.36 -14.84 -34.14
CA ALA A 185 23.96 -16.03 -34.75
C ALA A 185 25.49 -15.96 -34.71
N LEU A 186 26.08 -14.77 -34.95
CA LEU A 186 27.51 -14.54 -34.85
C LEU A 186 28.00 -14.73 -33.40
N LYS A 187 27.36 -14.08 -32.42
CA LYS A 187 27.68 -14.21 -30.99
C LYS A 187 27.58 -15.67 -30.52
N ARG A 188 26.61 -16.42 -31.02
CA ARG A 188 26.47 -17.85 -30.73
C ARG A 188 27.63 -18.66 -31.30
N GLN A 189 28.08 -18.38 -32.52
CA GLN A 189 29.26 -19.03 -33.10
C GLN A 189 30.54 -18.71 -32.32
N GLU A 190 30.73 -17.45 -31.92
CA GLU A 190 31.87 -17.04 -31.09
C GLU A 190 31.89 -17.75 -29.74
N ALA A 191 30.72 -17.87 -29.08
CA ALA A 191 30.59 -18.60 -27.83
C ALA A 191 30.93 -20.10 -28.01
N GLN A 192 30.46 -20.71 -29.10
CA GLN A 192 30.80 -22.10 -29.45
C GLN A 192 32.30 -22.28 -29.73
N ALA A 193 32.93 -21.35 -30.44
CA ALA A 193 34.36 -21.38 -30.71
C ALA A 193 35.22 -21.29 -29.43
N GLN A 194 34.70 -20.62 -28.40
CA GLN A 194 35.33 -20.49 -27.08
C GLN A 194 34.91 -21.59 -26.09
N ASN A 195 34.15 -22.60 -26.53
CA ASN A 195 33.60 -23.66 -25.67
C ASN A 195 32.80 -23.12 -24.47
N ARG A 196 32.19 -21.94 -24.62
CA ARG A 196 31.35 -21.29 -23.61
C ARG A 196 29.88 -21.32 -24.01
N HIS A 197 29.00 -21.25 -23.02
CA HIS A 197 27.59 -20.96 -23.26
C HIS A 197 27.36 -19.45 -23.34
N LEU A 198 26.42 -19.05 -24.19
CA LEU A 198 25.96 -17.67 -24.28
C LEU A 198 25.10 -17.37 -23.05
N THR A 199 25.41 -16.27 -22.36
CA THR A 199 24.67 -15.82 -21.18
C THR A 199 23.70 -14.71 -21.55
N LEU A 200 22.72 -14.44 -20.69
CA LEU A 200 21.78 -13.33 -20.92
C LEU A 200 22.49 -11.97 -20.94
N GLU A 201 23.62 -11.83 -20.23
CA GLU A 201 24.42 -10.60 -20.20
C GLU A 201 25.12 -10.31 -21.54
N ASP A 202 25.37 -11.33 -22.35
CA ASP A 202 25.91 -11.19 -23.71
C ASP A 202 24.85 -10.67 -24.73
N LEU A 203 23.57 -10.67 -24.34
CA LEU A 203 22.40 -10.34 -25.16
C LEU A 203 21.72 -9.08 -24.61
N GLU A 204 21.78 -7.97 -25.35
CA GLU A 204 21.29 -6.71 -24.79
C GLU A 204 19.78 -6.63 -24.60
N ARG A 205 18.94 -7.39 -25.32
CA ARG A 205 17.47 -7.36 -25.17
C ARG A 205 16.82 -8.66 -25.66
N HIS A 206 15.66 -8.99 -25.10
CA HIS A 206 14.77 -10.05 -25.58
C HIS A 206 13.44 -9.41 -26.02
N ASP A 207 13.02 -9.66 -27.26
CA ASP A 207 11.89 -8.97 -27.91
C ASP A 207 10.52 -9.51 -27.50
N GLY A 208 10.27 -9.64 -26.19
CA GLY A 208 8.99 -10.15 -25.68
C GLY A 208 7.79 -9.33 -26.13
N LYS A 209 7.85 -7.99 -25.98
CA LYS A 209 6.75 -7.06 -26.28
C LYS A 209 7.09 -6.24 -27.52
N LEU A 210 6.27 -6.35 -28.57
CA LEU A 210 6.51 -5.73 -29.90
C LEU A 210 6.14 -4.23 -29.98
N TRP A 211 5.84 -3.58 -28.86
CA TRP A 211 5.53 -2.15 -28.83
C TRP A 211 5.81 -1.54 -27.46
N ASN A 212 6.17 -0.27 -27.45
CA ASN A 212 6.37 0.50 -26.23
C ASN A 212 5.67 1.86 -26.33
N LEU A 213 4.65 2.05 -25.49
CA LEU A 213 3.83 3.27 -25.45
C LEU A 213 4.15 4.15 -24.22
N ASN A 214 5.28 3.93 -23.55
CA ASN A 214 5.62 4.72 -22.36
C ASN A 214 5.80 6.21 -22.71
N ASN A 215 6.36 6.52 -23.88
CA ASN A 215 6.53 7.90 -24.35
C ASN A 215 5.18 8.57 -24.64
N TYR A 216 4.19 7.82 -25.13
CA TYR A 216 2.84 8.35 -25.41
C TYR A 216 2.23 9.03 -24.19
N GLY A 217 2.29 8.39 -23.03
CA GLY A 217 1.76 8.96 -21.79
C GLY A 217 2.46 10.27 -21.39
N THR A 218 3.78 10.35 -21.60
CA THR A 218 4.59 11.53 -21.28
C THR A 218 4.23 12.70 -22.19
N ASP A 219 4.13 12.44 -23.49
CA ASP A 219 3.84 13.47 -24.48
C ASP A 219 2.39 13.96 -24.39
N VAL A 220 1.44 13.08 -24.02
CA VAL A 220 0.05 13.48 -23.73
C VAL A 220 -0.01 14.40 -22.52
N ILE A 221 0.76 14.12 -21.47
CA ILE A 221 0.84 15.02 -20.30
C ILE A 221 1.36 16.39 -20.70
N GLN A 222 2.43 16.44 -21.51
CA GLN A 222 2.99 17.69 -21.99
C GLN A 222 2.00 18.45 -22.90
N ALA A 223 1.31 17.73 -23.78
CA ALA A 223 0.28 18.29 -24.66
C ALA A 223 -0.90 18.91 -23.89
N LEU A 224 -1.25 18.36 -22.73
CA LEU A 224 -2.32 18.86 -21.86
C LEU A 224 -1.88 20.02 -20.94
N GLY A 225 -0.68 20.59 -21.15
CA GLY A 225 -0.18 21.69 -20.32
C GLY A 225 0.59 21.24 -19.08
N GLY A 226 1.13 20.01 -19.09
CA GLY A 226 1.86 19.42 -17.98
C GLY A 226 0.96 18.92 -16.85
N VAL A 227 1.57 18.38 -15.80
CA VAL A 227 0.81 17.82 -14.66
C VAL A 227 0.02 18.91 -13.93
N GLU A 228 0.60 20.10 -13.74
CA GLU A 228 -0.08 21.20 -13.05
C GLU A 228 -1.31 21.71 -13.81
N GLY A 229 -1.23 21.84 -15.13
CA GLY A 229 -2.36 22.19 -15.98
C GLY A 229 -3.48 21.15 -15.88
N ILE A 230 -3.14 19.86 -15.92
CA ILE A 230 -4.10 18.77 -15.73
C ILE A 230 -4.75 18.83 -14.34
N LEU A 231 -3.97 19.03 -13.28
CA LEU A 231 -4.48 19.00 -11.92
C LEU A 231 -5.39 20.19 -11.59
N GLU A 232 -5.29 21.31 -12.30
CA GLU A 232 -6.23 22.45 -12.14
C GLU A 232 -7.68 22.05 -12.46
N HIS A 233 -7.86 21.10 -13.39
CA HIS A 233 -9.17 20.55 -13.76
C HIS A 233 -9.77 19.62 -12.72
N THR A 234 -9.02 19.30 -11.66
CA THR A 234 -9.35 18.27 -10.67
C THR A 234 -9.53 18.87 -9.28
N LEU A 235 -10.05 18.05 -8.35
CA LEU A 235 -10.15 18.41 -6.94
C LEU A 235 -8.83 18.21 -6.17
N PHE A 236 -7.68 18.13 -6.86
CA PHE A 236 -6.36 17.96 -6.26
C PHE A 236 -6.06 19.03 -5.22
N LYS A 237 -6.22 20.31 -5.56
CA LYS A 237 -5.96 21.40 -4.61
C LYS A 237 -6.83 21.33 -3.37
N GLY A 238 -8.07 20.85 -3.48
CA GLY A 238 -8.98 20.60 -2.36
C GLY A 238 -8.46 19.57 -1.35
N THR A 239 -7.55 18.69 -1.75
CA THR A 239 -6.88 17.74 -0.83
C THR A 239 -5.79 18.39 0.02
N TYR A 240 -5.31 19.58 -0.36
CA TYR A 240 -4.22 20.31 0.29
C TYR A 240 -2.92 19.49 0.42
N PHE A 241 -2.64 18.60 -0.55
CA PHE A 241 -1.30 17.99 -0.65
C PHE A 241 -0.30 19.03 -1.16
N PRO A 242 0.94 19.05 -0.61
CA PRO A 242 1.96 20.01 -1.03
C PRO A 242 2.45 19.74 -2.45
N THR A 243 2.52 18.47 -2.85
CA THR A 243 2.93 18.02 -4.18
C THR A 243 2.07 16.84 -4.63
N TRP A 244 2.05 16.58 -5.94
CA TRP A 244 1.37 15.43 -6.53
C TRP A 244 2.24 14.17 -6.52
N GLU A 245 3.55 14.33 -6.34
CA GLU A 245 4.53 13.25 -6.32
C GLU A 245 4.34 12.37 -5.06
N GLY A 246 4.38 11.05 -5.22
CA GLY A 246 4.22 10.11 -4.11
C GLY A 246 2.76 9.89 -3.66
N LEU A 247 1.79 10.39 -4.42
CA LEU A 247 0.38 10.06 -4.22
C LEU A 247 -0.01 8.77 -4.92
N PHE A 248 -0.76 7.93 -4.21
CA PHE A 248 -1.22 6.66 -4.72
C PHE A 248 -2.74 6.55 -4.67
N TRP A 249 -3.32 6.14 -5.79
CA TRP A 249 -4.71 5.69 -5.85
C TRP A 249 -4.84 4.34 -5.16
N GLU A 250 -5.82 4.19 -4.28
CA GLU A 250 -6.19 2.87 -3.76
C GLU A 250 -6.63 1.97 -4.93
N LYS A 251 -5.82 0.95 -5.23
CA LYS A 251 -6.11 -0.05 -6.26
C LYS A 251 -7.10 -1.06 -5.67
N ALA A 252 -8.39 -0.74 -5.76
CA ALA A 252 -9.53 -1.49 -5.22
C ALA A 252 -9.47 -1.62 -3.68
N SER A 253 -10.35 -0.87 -3.01
CA SER A 253 -10.45 -0.94 -1.56
C SER A 253 -10.72 -2.38 -1.10
N GLY A 254 -10.10 -2.82 0.01
CA GLY A 254 -10.38 -4.12 0.62
C GLY A 254 -11.88 -4.33 0.92
N PHE A 255 -12.66 -3.24 0.97
CA PHE A 255 -14.12 -3.28 0.99
C PHE A 255 -14.75 -3.85 -0.29
N GLU A 256 -14.36 -3.38 -1.48
CA GLU A 256 -14.87 -3.88 -2.77
C GLU A 256 -14.59 -5.37 -2.95
N GLU A 257 -13.37 -5.78 -2.62
CA GLU A 257 -12.96 -7.17 -2.65
C GLU A 257 -13.79 -8.02 -1.65
N SER A 258 -13.94 -7.56 -0.41
CA SER A 258 -14.78 -8.25 0.59
C SER A 258 -16.25 -8.39 0.16
N MET A 259 -16.78 -7.42 -0.60
CA MET A 259 -18.16 -7.46 -1.09
C MET A 259 -18.31 -8.34 -2.33
N LYS A 260 -17.27 -8.44 -3.17
CA LYS A 260 -17.25 -9.35 -4.33
C LYS A 260 -17.32 -10.82 -3.91
N TYR A 261 -16.68 -11.17 -2.80
CA TYR A 261 -16.70 -12.54 -2.24
C TYR A 261 -17.93 -12.82 -1.36
N LYS A 262 -18.68 -11.79 -0.92
CA LYS A 262 -19.95 -11.99 -0.21
C LYS A 262 -21.05 -12.42 -1.17
N LYS A 263 -21.88 -13.38 -0.74
CA LYS A 263 -23.08 -13.80 -1.48
C LYS A 263 -24.14 -12.70 -1.40
N LEU A 264 -24.08 -11.77 -2.35
CA LEU A 264 -25.03 -10.65 -2.50
C LEU A 264 -26.14 -10.98 -3.50
N ALA A 265 -27.32 -10.39 -3.30
CA ALA A 265 -28.39 -10.43 -4.30
C ALA A 265 -27.97 -9.68 -5.57
N ASN A 266 -28.49 -10.07 -6.74
CA ASN A 266 -28.10 -9.47 -8.03
C ASN A 266 -28.29 -7.94 -8.07
N ALA A 267 -29.35 -7.42 -7.43
CA ALA A 267 -29.60 -5.98 -7.32
C ALA A 267 -28.54 -5.24 -6.46
N GLN A 268 -27.86 -5.94 -5.54
CA GLN A 268 -26.80 -5.37 -4.71
C GLN A 268 -25.43 -5.38 -5.41
N ARG A 269 -25.26 -6.15 -6.50
CA ARG A 269 -24.02 -6.22 -7.28
C ARG A 269 -23.80 -5.00 -8.18
N SER A 270 -24.86 -4.24 -8.50
CA SER A 270 -24.75 -2.99 -9.27
C SER A 270 -24.11 -1.84 -8.49
N GLY A 271 -24.27 -1.81 -7.16
CA GLY A 271 -23.74 -0.75 -6.29
C GLY A 271 -22.21 -0.68 -6.23
N PRO A 272 -21.48 -1.79 -5.98
CA PRO A 272 -20.01 -1.81 -5.98
C PRO A 272 -19.40 -1.34 -7.30
N ASN A 273 -20.02 -1.68 -8.43
CA ASN A 273 -19.56 -1.23 -9.77
C ASN A 273 -19.72 0.29 -9.99
N GLN A 274 -20.48 1.00 -9.14
CA GLN A 274 -20.62 2.46 -9.21
C GLN A 274 -19.55 3.21 -8.41
N ILE A 275 -18.83 2.55 -7.49
CA ILE A 275 -17.85 3.22 -6.61
C ILE A 275 -16.69 3.85 -7.41
N PRO A 276 -16.06 3.16 -8.38
CA PRO A 276 -15.02 3.77 -9.22
C PRO A 276 -15.54 4.97 -10.03
N ASN A 277 -16.78 4.91 -10.50
CA ASN A 277 -17.41 6.02 -11.23
C ASN A 277 -17.66 7.23 -10.32
N ARG A 278 -18.02 7.01 -9.04
CA ARG A 278 -18.17 8.08 -8.05
C ARG A 278 -16.84 8.76 -7.73
N ARG A 279 -15.75 7.99 -7.63
CA ARG A 279 -14.38 8.52 -7.48
C ARG A 279 -13.99 9.39 -8.67
N PHE A 280 -14.17 8.86 -9.88
CA PHE A 280 -13.87 9.59 -11.11
C PHE A 280 -14.68 10.88 -11.24
N THR A 281 -15.99 10.84 -10.97
CA THR A 281 -16.84 12.04 -11.05
C THR A 281 -16.44 13.07 -9.99
N LEU A 282 -16.02 12.65 -8.79
CA LEU A 282 -15.57 13.56 -7.74
C LEU A 282 -14.22 14.20 -8.09
N TRP A 283 -13.27 13.42 -8.60
CA TRP A 283 -11.95 13.89 -9.01
C TRP A 283 -12.04 14.99 -10.06
N TRP A 284 -12.80 14.75 -11.13
CA TRP A 284 -13.01 15.70 -12.21
C TRP A 284 -14.16 16.69 -11.96
N SER A 285 -14.68 16.76 -10.73
CA SER A 285 -15.87 17.55 -10.42
C SER A 285 -15.77 19.05 -10.75
N PRO A 286 -14.62 19.75 -10.57
CA PRO A 286 -14.53 21.16 -10.94
C PRO A 286 -14.70 21.42 -12.44
N THR A 287 -14.34 20.44 -13.27
CA THR A 287 -14.47 20.53 -14.73
C THR A 287 -15.80 19.98 -15.24
N ILE A 288 -16.33 18.94 -14.60
CA ILE A 288 -17.62 18.34 -14.97
C ILE A 288 -18.79 19.25 -14.56
N ASN A 289 -18.77 19.81 -13.34
CA ASN A 289 -19.86 20.59 -12.77
C ASN A 289 -19.64 22.10 -12.97
N ARG A 290 -19.52 22.55 -14.23
CA ARG A 290 -19.32 23.95 -14.59
C ARG A 290 -20.41 24.47 -15.54
N ALA A 291 -20.66 25.77 -15.50
CA ALA A 291 -21.72 26.41 -16.27
C ALA A 291 -21.51 26.32 -17.79
N ASN A 292 -20.25 26.33 -18.26
CA ASN A 292 -19.94 26.19 -19.68
C ASN A 292 -20.23 24.79 -20.24
N VAL A 293 -20.32 23.76 -19.38
CA VAL A 293 -20.65 22.38 -19.77
C VAL A 293 -22.16 22.15 -19.68
N TYR A 294 -22.80 22.61 -18.60
CA TYR A 294 -24.24 22.48 -18.36
C TYR A 294 -24.91 23.86 -18.22
N VAL A 295 -25.72 24.25 -19.21
CA VAL A 295 -26.18 25.66 -19.37
C VAL A 295 -27.57 25.93 -18.74
N VAL A 296 -28.31 24.92 -18.28
CA VAL A 296 -29.78 25.07 -18.12
C VAL A 296 -30.30 24.98 -16.67
N PHE A 297 -29.58 24.39 -15.71
CA PHE A 297 -30.17 24.07 -14.40
C PHE A 297 -29.19 24.21 -13.22
N GLN A 298 -29.14 25.41 -12.62
CA GLN A 298 -28.35 25.66 -11.42
C GLN A 298 -29.18 25.43 -10.14
N VAL A 299 -28.74 24.52 -9.27
CA VAL A 299 -29.38 24.24 -7.97
C VAL A 299 -28.36 24.24 -6.85
N GLN A 300 -28.66 24.96 -5.77
CA GLN A 300 -27.85 24.93 -4.55
C GLN A 300 -28.12 23.65 -3.76
N LEU A 301 -27.05 23.00 -3.26
CA LEU A 301 -27.17 21.84 -2.37
C LEU A 301 -27.54 22.28 -0.94
N ASP A 302 -28.49 21.57 -0.33
CA ASP A 302 -28.96 21.86 1.02
C ASP A 302 -27.81 21.95 2.04
N LEU A 303 -27.86 22.95 2.91
CA LEU A 303 -26.89 23.23 3.98
C LEU A 303 -25.46 23.54 3.50
N THR A 304 -25.26 23.81 2.21
CA THR A 304 -23.95 24.13 1.63
C THR A 304 -24.05 25.27 0.63
N GLY A 305 -22.94 25.91 0.32
CA GLY A 305 -22.85 26.94 -0.73
C GLY A 305 -22.60 26.41 -2.13
N ILE A 306 -22.75 25.09 -2.35
CA ILE A 306 -22.34 24.45 -3.61
C ILE A 306 -23.48 24.50 -4.62
N PHE A 307 -23.16 24.96 -5.84
CA PHE A 307 -24.09 24.95 -6.96
C PHE A 307 -23.84 23.75 -7.89
N MET A 308 -24.90 23.01 -8.17
CA MET A 308 -24.93 21.93 -9.16
C MET A 308 -25.50 22.49 -10.47
N GLN A 309 -24.71 22.48 -11.54
CA GLN A 309 -25.10 23.01 -12.87
C GLN A 309 -25.89 21.99 -13.71
N GLY A 310 -25.88 20.72 -13.28
CA GLY A 310 -26.61 19.63 -13.92
C GLY A 310 -27.02 18.54 -12.93
N LYS A 311 -27.92 17.65 -13.35
CA LYS A 311 -28.32 16.49 -12.55
C LYS A 311 -27.27 15.40 -12.66
N ILE A 312 -26.26 15.45 -11.78
CA ILE A 312 -25.20 14.44 -11.66
C ILE A 312 -25.35 13.72 -10.32
N PRO A 313 -26.11 12.60 -10.26
CA PRO A 313 -26.45 11.96 -8.99
C PRO A 313 -25.23 11.45 -8.22
N THR A 314 -24.24 10.90 -8.92
CA THR A 314 -22.99 10.39 -8.32
C THR A 314 -22.21 11.48 -7.59
N LEU A 315 -22.08 12.66 -8.22
CA LEU A 315 -21.44 13.83 -7.63
C LEU A 315 -22.22 14.38 -6.44
N LYS A 316 -23.54 14.53 -6.59
CA LYS A 316 -24.43 14.99 -5.51
C LYS A 316 -24.26 14.13 -4.24
N ILE A 317 -24.24 12.81 -4.38
CA ILE A 317 -24.05 11.90 -3.23
C ILE A 317 -22.67 12.11 -2.61
N SER A 318 -21.60 12.23 -3.41
CA SER A 318 -20.25 12.43 -2.90
C SER A 318 -20.09 13.76 -2.15
N LEU A 319 -20.62 14.87 -2.68
CA LEU A 319 -20.56 16.17 -2.02
C LEU A 319 -21.37 16.21 -0.72
N ILE A 320 -22.57 15.61 -0.69
CA ILE A 320 -23.35 15.46 0.54
C ILE A 320 -22.60 14.64 1.59
N GLN A 321 -21.85 13.61 1.18
CA GLN A 321 -21.03 12.81 2.09
C GLN A 321 -19.85 13.59 2.67
N ILE A 322 -19.20 14.45 1.87
CA ILE A 322 -18.11 15.32 2.33
C ILE A 322 -18.63 16.34 3.34
N PHE A 323 -19.72 17.04 3.01
CA PHE A 323 -20.26 18.12 3.86
C PHE A 323 -21.28 17.67 4.92
N ARG A 324 -21.35 16.35 5.20
CA ARG A 324 -22.25 15.80 6.21
C ARG A 324 -21.98 16.37 7.61
N ALA A 325 -23.00 16.31 8.47
CA ALA A 325 -22.95 16.81 9.84
C ALA A 325 -22.60 18.31 9.91
N HIS A 326 -23.21 19.11 9.03
CA HIS A 326 -23.15 20.56 9.04
C HIS A 326 -21.74 21.14 8.86
N LEU A 327 -20.85 20.42 8.14
CA LEU A 327 -19.44 20.79 8.03
C LEU A 327 -19.24 22.21 7.44
N TRP A 328 -20.08 22.64 6.50
CA TRP A 328 -20.00 23.99 5.93
C TRP A 328 -20.18 25.09 6.98
N GLN A 329 -21.19 24.96 7.84
CA GLN A 329 -21.46 25.90 8.94
C GLN A 329 -20.30 25.87 9.95
N LYS A 330 -19.81 24.67 10.27
CA LYS A 330 -18.70 24.47 11.20
C LYS A 330 -17.39 25.09 10.70
N ILE A 331 -17.10 25.01 9.40
CA ILE A 331 -15.93 25.68 8.80
C ILE A 331 -16.05 27.20 8.97
N HIS A 332 -17.21 27.77 8.63
CA HIS A 332 -17.43 29.22 8.76
C HIS A 332 -17.25 29.67 10.20
N GLU A 333 -17.91 29.00 11.14
CA GLU A 333 -17.81 29.34 12.56
C GLU A 333 -16.40 29.15 13.11
N SER A 334 -15.72 28.07 12.74
CA SER A 334 -14.35 27.79 13.21
C SER A 334 -13.35 28.85 12.73
N VAL A 335 -13.43 29.27 11.45
CA VAL A 335 -12.57 30.34 10.92
C VAL A 335 -12.87 31.69 11.58
N VAL A 336 -14.14 32.02 11.81
CA VAL A 336 -14.53 33.27 12.50
C VAL A 336 -13.99 33.28 13.94
N MET A 337 -14.08 32.16 14.66
CA MET A 337 -13.55 32.04 16.02
C MET A 337 -12.03 32.21 16.07
N ASP A 338 -11.29 31.57 15.15
CA ASP A 338 -9.83 31.71 15.08
C ASP A 338 -9.42 33.16 14.80
N LEU A 339 -10.14 33.86 13.92
CA LEU A 339 -9.92 35.29 13.66
C LEU A 339 -10.17 36.15 14.90
N CYS A 340 -11.24 35.89 15.67
CA CYS A 340 -11.47 36.59 16.94
C CYS A 340 -10.30 36.40 17.90
N GLN A 341 -9.82 35.15 18.08
CA GLN A 341 -8.70 34.86 18.98
C GLN A 341 -7.40 35.56 18.56
N VAL A 342 -7.12 35.64 17.26
CA VAL A 342 -5.95 36.37 16.75
C VAL A 342 -6.08 37.87 17.02
N LEU A 343 -7.26 38.45 16.82
CA LEU A 343 -7.49 39.88 17.06
C LEU A 343 -7.45 40.22 18.56
N ASP A 344 -7.92 39.33 19.43
CA ASP A 344 -7.87 39.49 20.89
C ASP A 344 -6.43 39.49 21.43
N GLN A 345 -5.49 38.83 20.75
CA GLN A 345 -4.07 38.86 21.13
C GLN A 345 -3.39 40.19 20.78
N GLU A 346 -3.93 40.95 19.82
CA GLU A 346 -3.31 42.15 19.23
C GLU A 346 -4.07 43.45 19.59
N LEU A 347 -4.89 43.45 20.64
CA LEU A 347 -5.70 44.60 21.05
C LEU A 347 -4.88 45.89 21.23
N GLY A 348 -3.74 45.78 21.95
CA GLY A 348 -2.89 46.92 22.25
C GLY A 348 -2.11 47.45 21.04
N ALA A 349 -1.62 46.55 20.17
CA ALA A 349 -0.82 46.93 19.00
C ALA A 349 -1.67 47.60 17.90
N LEU A 350 -2.94 47.21 17.79
CA LEU A 350 -3.88 47.69 16.78
C LEU A 350 -4.84 48.78 17.28
N GLU A 351 -4.70 49.22 18.54
CA GLU A 351 -5.59 50.20 19.18
C GLU A 351 -7.08 49.77 19.15
N ILE A 352 -7.34 48.48 19.36
CA ILE A 352 -8.69 47.91 19.44
C ILE A 352 -9.17 47.98 20.90
N GLU A 353 -10.35 48.56 21.12
CA GLU A 353 -11.01 48.61 22.43
C GLU A 353 -11.61 47.25 22.78
N THR A 354 -12.41 46.70 21.86
CA THR A 354 -13.07 45.40 22.03
C THR A 354 -13.26 44.71 20.68
N VAL A 355 -13.07 43.38 20.66
CA VAL A 355 -13.47 42.49 19.56
C VAL A 355 -14.80 41.85 19.94
N GLN A 356 -15.84 42.05 19.12
CA GLN A 356 -17.15 41.46 19.33
C GLN A 356 -17.46 40.47 18.21
N LYS A 357 -17.61 39.19 18.54
CA LYS A 357 -18.23 38.21 17.62
C LYS A 357 -19.72 38.49 17.54
N GLU A 358 -20.24 38.68 16.33
CA GLU A 358 -21.67 38.89 16.09
C GLU A 358 -22.47 37.60 16.23
N THR A 359 -23.76 37.74 16.52
CA THR A 359 -24.66 36.58 16.61
C THR A 359 -25.07 36.16 15.19
N ILE A 360 -24.33 35.20 14.62
CA ILE A 360 -24.50 34.78 13.22
C ILE A 360 -25.77 33.95 13.06
N HIS A 361 -26.59 34.30 12.06
CA HIS A 361 -27.77 33.51 11.71
C HIS A 361 -27.34 32.11 11.21
N PRO A 362 -27.98 30.99 11.63
CA PRO A 362 -27.51 29.63 11.32
C PRO A 362 -27.33 29.32 9.83
N ARG A 363 -28.03 30.03 8.93
CA ARG A 363 -27.97 29.83 7.48
C ARG A 363 -27.06 30.81 6.74
N LYS A 364 -26.45 31.78 7.43
CA LYS A 364 -25.67 32.87 6.82
C LYS A 364 -24.49 32.33 6.01
N SER A 365 -23.78 31.34 6.56
CA SER A 365 -22.58 30.76 5.96
C SER A 365 -22.76 30.27 4.52
N TYR A 366 -23.97 29.88 4.12
CA TYR A 366 -24.28 29.41 2.76
C TYR A 366 -25.36 30.25 2.06
N LYS A 367 -25.62 31.47 2.54
CA LYS A 367 -26.51 32.42 1.86
C LYS A 367 -25.69 33.28 0.88
N MET A 368 -25.80 32.98 -0.41
CA MET A 368 -24.92 33.57 -1.44
C MET A 368 -25.37 34.93 -2.00
N ASN A 369 -26.58 35.37 -1.63
CA ASN A 369 -27.22 36.56 -2.20
C ASN A 369 -27.18 37.78 -1.28
N SER A 370 -26.99 37.58 0.03
CA SER A 370 -26.84 38.69 0.99
C SER A 370 -26.10 38.21 2.23
N SER A 371 -25.46 39.13 2.95
CA SER A 371 -24.59 38.82 4.09
C SER A 371 -24.75 39.84 5.25
N CYS A 372 -24.05 39.58 6.35
CA CYS A 372 -23.91 40.44 7.52
C CYS A 372 -22.49 40.28 8.10
N ALA A 373 -22.07 41.23 8.94
CA ALA A 373 -20.80 41.14 9.66
C ALA A 373 -20.75 39.91 10.58
N ASP A 374 -19.58 39.27 10.65
CA ASP A 374 -19.29 38.15 11.56
C ASP A 374 -18.54 38.63 12.82
N VAL A 375 -17.63 39.60 12.64
CA VAL A 375 -16.85 40.21 13.72
C VAL A 375 -16.94 41.72 13.60
N LEU A 376 -17.07 42.40 14.72
CA LEU A 376 -17.08 43.85 14.83
C LEU A 376 -15.97 44.32 15.78
N LEU A 377 -15.13 45.22 15.31
CA LEU A 377 -14.05 45.84 16.07
C LEU A 377 -14.43 47.29 16.41
N PHE A 378 -14.14 47.67 17.65
CA PHE A 378 -14.31 49.04 18.14
C PHE A 378 -12.92 49.65 18.34
N ALA A 379 -12.68 50.84 17.79
CA ALA A 379 -11.41 51.53 17.94
C ALA A 379 -11.34 52.25 19.29
N ALA A 380 -10.20 52.17 19.99
CA ALA A 380 -9.97 52.92 21.22
C ALA A 380 -10.02 54.45 20.98
N HIS A 381 -9.62 54.87 19.77
CA HIS A 381 -9.72 56.25 19.30
C HIS A 381 -10.42 56.30 17.94
N ARG A 382 -9.65 56.43 16.85
CA ARG A 382 -10.15 56.40 15.48
C ARG A 382 -9.06 55.91 14.54
N TRP A 383 -9.41 55.03 13.62
CA TRP A 383 -8.47 54.56 12.61
C TRP A 383 -8.54 55.42 11.33
N PRO A 384 -7.38 55.82 10.78
CA PRO A 384 -7.31 56.34 9.41
C PRO A 384 -7.59 55.21 8.42
N MET A 385 -8.38 55.49 7.38
CA MET A 385 -8.85 54.49 6.44
C MET A 385 -8.37 54.80 5.01
N PRO A 386 -7.96 53.79 4.23
CA PRO A 386 -7.71 53.90 2.81
C PRO A 386 -8.95 53.50 2.02
N LYS A 387 -8.89 53.71 0.70
CA LYS A 387 -9.83 53.08 -0.24
C LYS A 387 -9.72 51.56 -0.16
N PRO A 388 -10.80 50.82 -0.46
CA PRO A 388 -10.76 49.36 -0.45
C PRO A 388 -9.70 48.81 -1.41
N SER A 389 -8.85 47.92 -0.93
CA SER A 389 -7.76 47.28 -1.68
C SER A 389 -7.69 45.78 -1.36
N LEU A 390 -6.97 45.01 -2.18
CA LEU A 390 -6.67 43.60 -1.92
C LEU A 390 -5.65 43.45 -0.79
N VAL A 391 -5.69 42.31 -0.10
CA VAL A 391 -4.71 41.98 0.95
C VAL A 391 -3.26 41.90 0.44
N ALA A 392 -3.07 41.48 -0.81
CA ALA A 392 -1.74 41.35 -1.44
C ALA A 392 -1.18 42.69 -1.97
N GLU A 393 -1.99 43.76 -2.02
CA GLU A 393 -1.53 45.07 -2.49
C GLU A 393 -0.70 45.79 -1.40
N SER A 394 0.49 46.26 -1.76
CA SER A 394 1.49 46.78 -0.82
C SER A 394 1.42 48.30 -0.56
N LYS A 395 0.64 49.06 -1.33
CA LYS A 395 0.54 50.52 -1.21
C LYS A 395 -0.87 50.95 -0.83
N ASP A 396 -1.07 51.30 0.43
CA ASP A 396 -2.30 51.93 0.91
C ASP A 396 -2.09 53.43 1.16
N VAL A 397 -3.03 54.25 0.69
CA VAL A 397 -3.05 55.69 0.94
C VAL A 397 -4.23 55.98 1.86
N PHE A 398 -3.93 56.44 3.07
CA PHE A 398 -4.92 56.70 4.13
C PHE A 398 -5.59 58.08 3.97
N ASP A 399 -6.36 58.24 2.89
CA ASP A 399 -7.01 59.50 2.51
C ASP A 399 -8.52 59.59 2.87
N GLN A 400 -9.12 58.51 3.39
CA GLN A 400 -10.55 58.44 3.67
C GLN A 400 -10.91 58.95 5.07
N LYS A 401 -12.21 59.16 5.30
CA LYS A 401 -12.75 59.51 6.62
C LYS A 401 -12.38 58.45 7.65
N THR A 402 -11.93 58.92 8.82
CA THR A 402 -11.61 58.05 9.94
C THR A 402 -12.85 57.30 10.43
N SER A 403 -12.67 56.07 10.89
CA SER A 403 -13.75 55.21 11.40
C SER A 403 -13.44 54.73 12.81
N ASN A 404 -14.50 54.54 13.60
CA ASN A 404 -14.49 54.01 14.95
C ASN A 404 -15.02 52.57 15.04
N LYS A 405 -15.64 52.06 13.97
CA LYS A 405 -16.15 50.69 13.86
C LYS A 405 -15.60 50.03 12.60
N TYR A 406 -15.24 48.77 12.70
CA TYR A 406 -14.71 48.00 11.57
C TYR A 406 -15.25 46.57 11.60
N TRP A 407 -15.89 46.13 10.51
CA TRP A 407 -16.45 44.78 10.43
C TRP A 407 -15.57 43.84 9.60
N ILE A 408 -15.67 42.55 9.92
CA ILE A 408 -15.10 41.45 9.14
C ILE A 408 -16.24 40.51 8.73
N ASP A 409 -16.31 40.17 7.45
CA ASP A 409 -17.24 39.18 6.89
C ASP A 409 -16.47 38.04 6.22
N VAL A 410 -16.66 36.82 6.71
CA VAL A 410 -16.08 35.59 6.14
C VAL A 410 -17.08 34.95 5.18
N GLN A 411 -16.66 34.78 3.93
CA GLN A 411 -17.42 34.16 2.85
C GLN A 411 -16.76 32.85 2.42
N LEU A 412 -17.53 31.77 2.48
CA LEU A 412 -17.11 30.46 1.97
C LEU A 412 -17.62 30.27 0.55
N ARG A 413 -16.81 29.62 -0.29
CA ARG A 413 -17.14 29.31 -1.69
C ARG A 413 -16.70 27.90 -2.04
N TRP A 414 -17.39 27.29 -3.00
CA TRP A 414 -16.94 26.10 -3.70
C TRP A 414 -16.78 26.42 -5.19
N GLY A 415 -15.55 26.68 -5.63
CA GLY A 415 -15.23 27.06 -7.01
C GLY A 415 -15.36 25.92 -8.02
N ASP A 416 -15.40 26.30 -9.29
CA ASP A 416 -15.29 25.39 -10.44
C ASP A 416 -14.12 25.84 -11.36
N TYR A 417 -13.82 25.05 -12.40
CA TYR A 417 -12.69 25.36 -13.28
C TYR A 417 -12.84 26.72 -14.00
N ASP A 418 -14.07 27.13 -14.33
CA ASP A 418 -14.33 28.42 -14.99
C ASP A 418 -14.16 29.60 -14.03
N SER A 419 -14.49 29.39 -12.75
CA SER A 419 -14.58 30.42 -11.73
C SER A 419 -14.10 29.89 -10.38
N HIS A 420 -12.81 30.06 -10.12
CA HIS A 420 -12.14 29.82 -8.84
C HIS A 420 -11.15 30.93 -8.47
N ASP A 421 -11.08 32.02 -9.25
CA ASP A 421 -10.36 33.24 -8.87
C ASP A 421 -11.05 33.88 -7.66
N ILE A 422 -10.40 33.78 -6.50
CA ILE A 422 -10.93 34.21 -5.21
C ILE A 422 -10.78 35.73 -5.00
N GLU A 423 -9.78 36.37 -5.61
CA GLU A 423 -9.58 37.82 -5.52
C GLU A 423 -10.69 38.56 -6.25
N ARG A 424 -11.02 38.10 -7.47
CA ARG A 424 -12.12 38.66 -8.24
C ARG A 424 -13.47 38.43 -7.56
N TYR A 425 -13.66 37.25 -6.95
CA TYR A 425 -14.90 36.92 -6.25
C TYR A 425 -15.12 37.79 -5.01
N THR A 426 -14.11 37.90 -4.14
CA THR A 426 -14.19 38.70 -2.91
C THR A 426 -14.44 40.17 -3.20
N ARG A 427 -13.74 40.74 -4.18
CA ARG A 427 -13.97 42.10 -4.63
C ARG A 427 -15.39 42.32 -5.17
N ALA A 428 -15.89 41.42 -6.02
CA ALA A 428 -17.23 41.52 -6.57
C ALA A 428 -18.29 41.47 -5.45
N LYS A 429 -18.18 40.50 -4.54
CA LYS A 429 -19.12 40.34 -3.42
C LYS A 429 -19.07 41.48 -2.42
N PHE A 430 -17.89 42.04 -2.15
CA PHE A 430 -17.76 43.23 -1.31
C PHE A 430 -18.53 44.41 -1.93
N MET A 431 -18.35 44.67 -3.22
CA MET A 431 -19.06 45.75 -3.91
C MET A 431 -20.57 45.50 -3.97
N ASP A 432 -20.99 44.28 -4.27
CA ASP A 432 -22.41 43.89 -4.31
C ASP A 432 -23.06 44.10 -2.93
N PHE A 433 -22.48 43.55 -1.86
CA PHE A 433 -23.11 43.59 -0.54
C PHE A 433 -23.01 44.93 0.18
N THR A 434 -22.02 45.77 -0.13
CA THR A 434 -21.92 47.11 0.49
C THR A 434 -22.79 48.15 -0.21
N THR A 435 -23.19 47.90 -1.46
CA THR A 435 -24.11 48.78 -2.21
C THR A 435 -25.56 48.31 -2.19
N ASP A 436 -25.80 47.02 -1.98
CA ASP A 436 -27.15 46.45 -1.88
C ASP A 436 -27.82 46.74 -0.52
N ASN A 437 -29.09 47.12 -0.57
CA ASN A 437 -29.90 47.42 0.62
C ASN A 437 -30.35 46.17 1.39
N MET A 438 -30.20 44.95 0.82
CA MET A 438 -30.55 43.71 1.53
C MET A 438 -29.49 43.24 2.52
N SER A 439 -28.24 43.70 2.39
CA SER A 439 -27.15 43.40 3.31
C SER A 439 -26.94 44.58 4.23
N ILE A 440 -26.85 44.33 5.54
CA ILE A 440 -26.73 45.38 6.54
C ILE A 440 -25.40 45.19 7.27
N TYR A 441 -24.54 46.21 7.17
CA TYR A 441 -23.28 46.27 7.91
C TYR A 441 -23.30 47.41 8.95
N PRO A 442 -22.68 47.23 10.12
CA PRO A 442 -22.69 48.25 11.19
C PRO A 442 -21.93 49.55 10.86
N SER A 443 -21.04 49.52 9.86
CA SER A 443 -20.23 50.65 9.41
C SER A 443 -19.92 50.54 7.90
N PRO A 444 -19.60 51.65 7.22
CA PRO A 444 -19.20 51.61 5.80
C PRO A 444 -17.78 51.03 5.60
N THR A 445 -16.98 50.96 6.67
CA THR A 445 -15.61 50.43 6.64
C THR A 445 -15.55 49.01 7.20
N GLY A 446 -14.93 48.11 6.45
CA GLY A 446 -14.69 46.72 6.85
C GLY A 446 -13.97 45.93 5.76
N VAL A 447 -13.82 44.63 5.99
CA VAL A 447 -13.15 43.69 5.07
C VAL A 447 -13.94 42.43 4.88
N MET A 448 -13.95 41.93 3.64
CA MET A 448 -14.50 40.63 3.30
C MET A 448 -13.36 39.66 3.02
N ILE A 449 -13.39 38.50 3.68
CA ILE A 449 -12.44 37.42 3.52
C ILE A 449 -13.14 36.28 2.78
N GLY A 450 -12.63 35.90 1.61
CA GLY A 450 -13.17 34.78 0.83
C GLY A 450 -12.28 33.56 0.89
N LEU A 451 -12.88 32.40 1.11
CA LEU A 451 -12.22 31.10 1.09
C LEU A 451 -12.86 30.21 0.02
N ASP A 452 -12.06 29.75 -0.95
CA ASP A 452 -12.48 28.70 -1.87
C ASP A 452 -12.10 27.33 -1.32
N LEU A 453 -13.11 26.58 -0.89
CA LEU A 453 -12.97 25.26 -0.28
C LEU A 453 -12.63 24.15 -1.29
N ALA A 454 -12.88 24.36 -2.58
CA ALA A 454 -12.56 23.37 -3.62
C ALA A 454 -11.09 23.48 -4.05
N TYR A 455 -10.55 24.69 -4.06
CA TYR A 455 -9.19 25.01 -4.51
C TYR A 455 -8.23 25.37 -3.36
N ASN A 456 -8.70 25.44 -2.12
CA ASN A 456 -7.95 25.90 -0.94
C ASN A 456 -7.27 27.27 -1.15
N LEU A 457 -7.93 28.17 -1.88
CA LEU A 457 -7.48 29.53 -2.13
C LEU A 457 -8.15 30.49 -1.15
N HIS A 458 -7.45 31.55 -0.75
CA HIS A 458 -8.04 32.59 0.07
C HIS A 458 -7.55 33.97 -0.36
N SER A 459 -8.42 34.97 -0.19
CA SER A 459 -8.06 36.37 -0.36
C SER A 459 -8.99 37.23 0.48
N ALA A 460 -8.63 38.50 0.64
CA ALA A 460 -9.45 39.47 1.32
C ALA A 460 -9.44 40.81 0.57
N PHE A 461 -10.61 41.46 0.55
CA PHE A 461 -10.81 42.75 -0.09
C PHE A 461 -11.64 43.65 0.82
N GLY A 462 -11.20 44.89 1.00
CA GLY A 462 -11.90 45.86 1.83
C GLY A 462 -11.00 47.00 2.28
N ASN A 463 -11.46 47.75 3.28
CA ASN A 463 -10.68 48.82 3.90
C ASN A 463 -9.66 48.23 4.89
N TRP A 464 -8.52 48.90 5.09
CA TRP A 464 -7.45 48.42 5.96
C TRP A 464 -7.01 49.52 6.92
N PHE A 465 -7.04 49.30 8.23
CA PHE A 465 -6.43 50.23 9.16
C PHE A 465 -4.95 49.87 9.39
N PRO A 466 -4.11 50.78 9.89
CA PRO A 466 -2.69 50.50 10.09
C PRO A 466 -2.46 49.22 10.89
N GLY A 467 -1.64 48.30 10.33
CA GLY A 467 -1.33 47.01 10.95
C GLY A 467 -2.33 45.87 10.66
N SER A 468 -3.56 46.15 10.19
CA SER A 468 -4.57 45.10 10.00
C SER A 468 -4.27 44.16 8.82
N LYS A 469 -3.74 44.71 7.72
CA LYS A 469 -3.39 43.96 6.51
C LYS A 469 -2.32 42.87 6.74
N PRO A 470 -1.12 43.17 7.30
CA PRO A 470 -0.12 42.15 7.56
C PRO A 470 -0.58 41.12 8.60
N LEU A 471 -1.34 41.54 9.63
CA LEU A 471 -1.89 40.61 10.61
C LEU A 471 -2.84 39.61 9.95
N LEU A 472 -3.82 40.09 9.17
CA LEU A 472 -4.80 39.22 8.52
C LEU A 472 -4.15 38.29 7.48
N ALA A 473 -3.14 38.75 6.76
CA ALA A 473 -2.37 37.89 5.85
C ALA A 473 -1.67 36.74 6.59
N GLN A 474 -0.97 37.03 7.70
CA GLN A 474 -0.32 36.01 8.53
C GLN A 474 -1.32 35.08 9.20
N ALA A 475 -2.42 35.64 9.72
CA ALA A 475 -3.49 34.90 10.37
C ALA A 475 -4.12 33.88 9.41
N MET A 476 -4.53 34.32 8.20
CA MET A 476 -5.16 33.44 7.23
C MET A 476 -4.22 32.33 6.73
N ASN A 477 -2.93 32.64 6.50
CA ASN A 477 -1.94 31.61 6.16
C ASN A 477 -1.80 30.55 7.26
N LYS A 478 -1.90 30.93 8.53
CA LYS A 478 -1.87 30.00 9.67
C LYS A 478 -3.18 29.21 9.80
N ILE A 479 -4.33 29.88 9.67
CA ILE A 479 -5.67 29.26 9.75
C ILE A 479 -5.82 28.20 8.65
N MET A 480 -5.46 28.51 7.41
CA MET A 480 -5.57 27.55 6.29
C MET A 480 -4.74 26.26 6.51
N LYS A 481 -3.64 26.35 7.25
CA LYS A 481 -2.76 25.20 7.56
C LYS A 481 -3.20 24.40 8.80
N SER A 482 -3.77 25.06 9.80
CA SER A 482 -3.95 24.47 11.14
C SER A 482 -5.41 24.36 11.61
N ASN A 483 -6.36 24.93 10.87
CA ASN A 483 -7.76 24.91 11.28
C ASN A 483 -8.34 23.46 11.23
N PRO A 484 -8.89 22.95 12.35
CA PRO A 484 -9.41 21.59 12.41
C PRO A 484 -10.58 21.32 11.47
N ALA A 485 -11.47 22.30 11.25
CA ALA A 485 -12.63 22.11 10.37
C ALA A 485 -12.22 21.99 8.90
N LEU A 486 -11.23 22.78 8.46
CA LEU A 486 -10.61 22.66 7.15
C LEU A 486 -9.86 21.33 7.01
N TYR A 487 -9.14 20.88 8.06
CA TYR A 487 -8.50 19.57 8.05
C TYR A 487 -9.51 18.42 7.83
N VAL A 488 -10.65 18.44 8.54
CA VAL A 488 -11.73 17.45 8.36
C VAL A 488 -12.27 17.48 6.93
N LEU A 489 -12.42 18.66 6.32
CA LEU A 489 -12.80 18.78 4.91
C LEU A 489 -11.78 18.11 3.99
N MET A 490 -10.50 18.46 4.13
CA MET A 490 -9.40 17.92 3.33
C MET A 490 -9.34 16.40 3.44
N GLU A 491 -9.44 15.87 4.66
CA GLU A 491 -9.39 14.43 4.93
C GLU A 491 -10.60 13.67 4.35
N ARG A 492 -11.79 14.28 4.39
CA ARG A 492 -12.98 13.71 3.73
C ARG A 492 -12.88 13.72 2.21
N ILE A 493 -12.30 14.78 1.63
CA ILE A 493 -12.00 14.82 0.20
C ILE A 493 -11.00 13.71 -0.16
N ARG A 494 -9.91 13.56 0.58
CA ARG A 494 -8.91 12.48 0.39
C ARG A 494 -9.54 11.09 0.47
N LYS A 495 -10.36 10.82 1.49
CA LYS A 495 -11.11 9.56 1.63
C LYS A 495 -12.13 9.34 0.52
N GLY A 496 -12.81 10.40 0.07
CA GLY A 496 -13.73 10.33 -1.06
C GLY A 496 -13.04 10.03 -2.39
N LEU A 497 -11.81 10.54 -2.55
CA LEU A 497 -10.94 10.29 -3.70
C LEU A 497 -10.11 9.01 -3.58
N GLN A 498 -10.04 8.40 -2.39
CA GLN A 498 -9.18 7.24 -2.09
C GLN A 498 -7.71 7.51 -2.43
N LEU A 499 -7.23 8.70 -2.07
CA LEU A 499 -5.84 9.11 -2.20
C LEU A 499 -5.13 8.96 -0.85
N TYR A 500 -3.92 8.38 -0.88
CA TYR A 500 -3.04 8.32 0.28
C TYR A 500 -1.67 8.89 -0.08
N SER A 501 -1.07 9.61 0.86
CA SER A 501 0.31 10.06 0.79
C SER A 501 1.20 9.12 1.61
N SER A 502 2.49 9.10 1.27
CA SER A 502 3.53 8.45 2.07
C SER A 502 3.96 9.27 3.30
N GLU A 503 3.38 10.45 3.52
CA GLU A 503 3.74 11.35 4.61
C GLU A 503 3.35 10.77 5.99
N PRO A 504 4.15 11.07 7.05
CA PRO A 504 3.90 10.56 8.38
C PRO A 504 2.68 11.24 9.00
N THR A 505 1.53 10.55 9.00
CA THR A 505 0.48 10.81 9.97
C THR A 505 1.00 10.52 11.38
N GLU A 506 0.43 11.17 12.42
CA GLU A 506 0.79 10.83 13.79
C GLU A 506 0.65 9.30 13.99
N PRO A 507 1.73 8.62 14.42
CA PRO A 507 1.78 7.17 14.39
C PRO A 507 0.77 6.63 15.38
N TYR A 508 -0.17 5.77 14.96
CA TYR A 508 -1.17 5.17 15.84
C TYR A 508 -0.57 4.53 17.09
N LEU A 509 -1.39 4.39 18.14
CA LEU A 509 -0.95 3.68 19.34
C LEU A 509 -0.64 2.22 18.99
N SER A 510 0.62 1.84 19.13
CA SER A 510 1.21 0.54 18.84
C SER A 510 1.99 0.03 20.06
N SER A 511 2.57 -1.18 19.98
CA SER A 511 3.38 -1.73 21.07
C SER A 511 4.70 -0.97 21.29
N GLN A 512 5.14 -0.17 20.31
CA GLN A 512 6.39 0.59 20.36
C GLN A 512 6.24 1.91 21.12
N ASN A 513 5.15 2.65 20.89
CA ASN A 513 4.87 3.94 21.53
C ASN A 513 3.91 3.83 22.73
N TYR A 514 3.60 2.60 23.15
CA TYR A 514 2.71 2.29 24.28
C TYR A 514 3.04 3.05 25.58
N GLY A 515 4.31 3.38 25.82
CA GLY A 515 4.73 4.13 27.02
C GLY A 515 4.19 5.56 27.08
N GLU A 516 3.83 6.17 25.95
CA GLU A 516 3.33 7.56 25.87
C GLU A 516 2.03 7.76 26.66
N ILE A 517 1.22 6.70 26.82
CA ILE A 517 -0.08 6.78 27.50
C ILE A 517 0.02 7.09 28.99
N PHE A 518 1.20 6.99 29.58
CA PHE A 518 1.46 7.27 31.00
C PHE A 518 2.17 8.61 31.22
N GLY A 519 2.24 9.46 30.20
CA GLY A 519 2.79 10.81 30.32
C GLY A 519 2.02 11.72 31.27
N ASN A 520 2.52 12.95 31.44
CA ASN A 520 1.87 13.96 32.27
C ASN A 520 0.58 14.51 31.65
N GLN A 521 0.33 14.27 30.37
CA GLN A 521 -0.90 14.65 29.69
C GLN A 521 -2.09 13.80 30.16
N ILE A 522 -3.29 14.40 30.18
CA ILE A 522 -4.54 13.66 30.41
C ILE A 522 -4.92 12.98 29.10
N ILE A 523 -5.01 11.66 29.13
CA ILE A 523 -5.29 10.82 27.96
C ILE A 523 -6.54 10.00 28.24
N TRP A 524 -7.48 9.96 27.29
CA TRP A 524 -8.67 9.12 27.39
C TRP A 524 -8.68 8.03 26.32
N PHE A 525 -9.02 6.81 26.72
CA PHE A 525 -9.46 5.77 25.80
C PHE A 525 -10.97 5.84 25.62
N VAL A 526 -11.43 5.79 24.37
CA VAL A 526 -12.86 5.70 24.03
C VAL A 526 -13.11 4.39 23.31
N ASP A 527 -13.94 3.53 23.92
CA ASP A 527 -14.42 2.28 23.31
C ASP A 527 -15.94 2.34 23.07
N ASP A 528 -16.32 2.24 21.80
CA ASP A 528 -17.71 2.26 21.35
C ASP A 528 -18.27 0.85 21.07
N THR A 529 -17.53 -0.21 21.43
CA THR A 529 -17.87 -1.61 21.11
C THR A 529 -19.22 -2.03 21.67
N ASN A 530 -19.55 -1.56 22.86
CA ASN A 530 -20.75 -1.96 23.59
C ASN A 530 -21.87 -0.91 23.60
N VAL A 531 -21.81 0.08 22.71
CA VAL A 531 -22.79 1.17 22.64
C VAL A 531 -24.11 0.70 22.03
N TYR A 532 -24.05 0.01 20.89
CA TYR A 532 -25.23 -0.56 20.24
C TYR A 532 -25.20 -2.08 20.29
N ARG A 533 -25.99 -2.65 21.20
CA ARG A 533 -26.07 -4.08 21.46
C ARG A 533 -27.46 -4.60 21.09
N VAL A 534 -27.50 -5.82 20.55
CA VAL A 534 -28.75 -6.46 20.14
C VAL A 534 -28.84 -7.89 20.63
N THR A 535 -30.06 -8.32 20.93
CA THR A 535 -30.42 -9.73 21.12
C THR A 535 -31.08 -10.23 19.84
N ILE A 536 -30.69 -11.43 19.39
CA ILE A 536 -31.21 -12.04 18.16
C ILE A 536 -32.35 -12.98 18.53
N HIS A 537 -33.52 -12.77 17.93
CA HIS A 537 -34.72 -13.59 18.10
C HIS A 537 -35.13 -14.16 16.75
N LYS A 538 -35.50 -15.44 16.72
CA LYS A 538 -36.03 -16.08 15.51
C LYS A 538 -37.53 -15.81 15.41
N THR A 539 -37.99 -15.25 14.30
CA THR A 539 -39.42 -15.06 14.03
C THR A 539 -40.07 -16.39 13.70
N PHE A 540 -41.41 -16.43 13.74
CA PHE A 540 -42.20 -17.61 13.38
C PHE A 540 -41.89 -18.11 11.95
N GLU A 541 -41.64 -17.18 11.02
CA GLU A 541 -41.26 -17.46 9.63
C GLU A 541 -39.83 -18.01 9.47
N GLY A 542 -39.07 -18.10 10.57
CA GLY A 542 -37.70 -18.59 10.60
C GLY A 542 -36.62 -17.53 10.37
N ASN A 543 -37.00 -16.26 10.15
CA ASN A 543 -36.07 -15.15 9.97
C ASN A 543 -35.45 -14.71 11.31
N LEU A 544 -34.18 -14.31 11.30
CA LEU A 544 -33.52 -13.75 12.48
C LEU A 544 -33.79 -12.24 12.55
N THR A 545 -34.37 -11.77 13.65
CA THR A 545 -34.62 -10.35 13.94
C THR A 545 -33.82 -9.90 15.16
N THR A 546 -33.48 -8.61 15.21
CA THR A 546 -32.66 -8.04 16.29
C THR A 546 -33.49 -7.09 17.15
N LYS A 547 -33.38 -7.22 18.48
CA LYS A 547 -33.95 -6.26 19.45
C LYS A 547 -32.83 -5.54 20.19
N PRO A 548 -32.78 -4.21 20.20
CA PRO A 548 -31.75 -3.47 20.91
C PRO A 548 -31.88 -3.65 22.43
N ILE A 549 -30.75 -3.69 23.12
CA ILE A 549 -30.65 -3.69 24.59
C ILE A 549 -29.79 -2.50 25.03
N ASN A 550 -29.80 -2.19 26.32
CA ASN A 550 -28.98 -1.11 26.87
C ASN A 550 -27.48 -1.36 26.56
N GLY A 551 -26.83 -0.29 26.15
CA GLY A 551 -25.39 -0.25 25.88
C GLY A 551 -24.68 0.71 26.82
N ALA A 552 -23.38 0.82 26.66
CA ALA A 552 -22.59 1.83 27.35
C ALA A 552 -21.40 2.29 26.52
N ILE A 553 -21.04 3.56 26.68
CA ILE A 553 -19.78 4.13 26.21
C ILE A 553 -18.77 3.97 27.35
N PHE A 554 -17.58 3.50 27.00
CA PHE A 554 -16.48 3.32 27.94
C PHE A 554 -15.42 4.41 27.67
N ILE A 555 -15.28 5.37 28.58
CA ILE A 555 -14.26 6.43 28.51
C ILE A 555 -13.33 6.29 29.71
N PHE A 556 -12.04 6.10 29.46
CA PHE A 556 -11.12 5.62 30.49
C PHE A 556 -9.77 6.35 30.49
N ASN A 557 -9.33 6.80 31.66
CA ASN A 557 -8.01 7.38 31.87
C ASN A 557 -7.01 6.31 32.36
N PRO A 558 -6.01 5.92 31.53
CA PRO A 558 -5.07 4.84 31.85
C PRO A 558 -4.10 5.20 32.98
N ARG A 559 -3.88 6.48 33.26
CA ARG A 559 -2.98 6.93 34.32
C ARG A 559 -3.64 6.87 35.69
N THR A 560 -4.87 7.37 35.80
CA THR A 560 -5.59 7.51 37.08
C THR A 560 -6.49 6.33 37.40
N GLY A 561 -6.89 5.53 36.41
CA GLY A 561 -7.88 4.47 36.59
C GLY A 561 -9.33 4.96 36.48
N GLN A 562 -9.55 6.26 36.27
CA GLN A 562 -10.88 6.86 36.22
C GLN A 562 -11.63 6.38 34.98
N LEU A 563 -12.82 5.84 35.19
CA LEU A 563 -13.74 5.32 34.17
C LEU A 563 -15.04 6.13 34.22
N PHE A 564 -15.33 6.84 33.13
CA PHE A 564 -16.63 7.42 32.86
C PHE A 564 -17.45 6.43 32.03
N LEU A 565 -18.42 5.79 32.66
CA LEU A 565 -19.31 4.81 32.03
C LEU A 565 -20.66 5.48 31.73
N LYS A 566 -20.87 5.88 30.48
CA LYS A 566 -22.15 6.46 30.04
C LYS A 566 -23.09 5.36 29.59
N VAL A 567 -24.18 5.14 30.31
CA VAL A 567 -25.22 4.20 29.93
C VAL A 567 -26.08 4.79 28.81
N ILE A 568 -26.24 4.03 27.72
CA ILE A 568 -27.09 4.37 26.59
C ILE A 568 -28.34 3.48 26.65
N HIS A 569 -29.45 4.10 27.05
CA HIS A 569 -30.73 3.40 27.20
C HIS A 569 -31.37 3.08 25.84
N THR A 570 -32.18 2.01 25.79
CA THR A 570 -32.89 1.60 24.58
C THR A 570 -33.78 2.67 23.97
N SER A 571 -34.21 3.69 24.72
CA SER A 571 -35.04 4.80 24.22
C SER A 571 -34.37 5.68 23.16
N VAL A 572 -33.05 5.57 22.95
CA VAL A 572 -32.30 6.33 21.93
C VAL A 572 -32.53 5.78 20.52
N TRP A 573 -32.88 4.49 20.39
CA TRP A 573 -32.92 3.78 19.10
C TRP A 573 -34.26 3.82 18.34
N PRO A 574 -35.45 3.89 18.99
CA PRO A 574 -36.74 3.94 18.31
C PRO A 574 -36.83 5.03 17.23
N GLY A 575 -37.44 4.69 16.09
CA GLY A 575 -37.65 5.62 14.96
C GLY A 575 -36.42 5.86 14.08
N GLN A 576 -35.24 5.36 14.46
CA GLN A 576 -33.99 5.57 13.72
C GLN A 576 -33.62 4.36 12.83
N LYS A 577 -32.88 4.63 11.74
CA LYS A 577 -32.33 3.60 10.83
C LYS A 577 -30.81 3.69 10.82
N ARG A 578 -30.14 2.62 10.36
CA ARG A 578 -28.66 2.50 10.34
C ARG A 578 -28.02 2.72 11.72
N LEU A 579 -28.56 2.01 12.72
CA LEU A 579 -28.25 2.18 14.13
C LEU A 579 -26.75 2.00 14.47
N ALA A 580 -26.03 1.14 13.75
CA ALA A 580 -24.58 0.99 13.94
C ALA A 580 -23.78 2.26 13.59
N GLN A 581 -24.23 3.04 12.60
CA GLN A 581 -23.63 4.34 12.29
C GLN A 581 -24.05 5.36 13.35
N LEU A 582 -25.34 5.41 13.68
CA LEU A 582 -25.87 6.31 14.72
C LEU A 582 -25.15 6.14 16.06
N ALA A 583 -24.83 4.90 16.45
CA ALA A 583 -24.10 4.58 17.67
C ALA A 583 -22.76 5.31 17.77
N LYS A 584 -22.00 5.40 16.67
CA LYS A 584 -20.71 6.09 16.62
C LYS A 584 -20.86 7.60 16.79
N TRP A 585 -21.85 8.17 16.09
CA TRP A 585 -22.16 9.61 16.19
C TRP A 585 -22.66 9.98 17.58
N LYS A 586 -23.54 9.17 18.16
CA LYS A 586 -24.00 9.36 19.54
C LYS A 586 -22.87 9.20 20.55
N THR A 587 -21.93 8.29 20.30
CA THR A 587 -20.74 8.16 21.15
C THR A 587 -19.90 9.44 21.11
N ALA A 588 -19.61 9.97 19.92
CA ALA A 588 -18.84 11.19 19.77
C ALA A 588 -19.54 12.43 20.37
N GLU A 589 -20.86 12.53 20.24
CA GLU A 589 -21.68 13.58 20.85
C GLU A 589 -21.59 13.55 22.37
N GLU A 590 -21.72 12.37 22.99
CA GLU A 590 -21.63 12.21 24.44
C GLU A 590 -20.21 12.44 24.97
N VAL A 591 -19.18 12.05 24.22
CA VAL A 591 -17.77 12.34 24.56
C VAL A 591 -17.52 13.85 24.53
N ALA A 592 -17.97 14.55 23.49
CA ALA A 592 -17.84 16.01 23.40
C ALA A 592 -18.67 16.73 24.47
N ALA A 593 -19.84 16.19 24.84
CA ALA A 593 -20.64 16.73 25.93
C ALA A 593 -19.97 16.56 27.30
N LEU A 594 -19.33 15.41 27.55
CA LEU A 594 -18.53 15.20 28.75
C LEU A 594 -17.36 16.19 28.81
N ASP A 595 -16.64 16.37 27.71
CA ASP A 595 -15.52 17.32 27.64
C ASP A 595 -15.95 18.77 27.94
N ARG A 596 -17.08 19.22 27.39
CA ARG A 596 -17.69 20.53 27.70
C ARG A 596 -18.09 20.68 29.18
N SER A 597 -18.36 19.57 29.88
CA SER A 597 -18.78 19.60 31.28
C SER A 597 -17.60 19.69 32.26
N LEU A 598 -16.37 19.41 31.80
CA LEU A 598 -15.17 19.45 32.61
C LEU A 598 -14.48 20.81 32.53
N PRO A 599 -13.82 21.26 33.62
CA PRO A 599 -12.96 22.43 33.60
C PRO A 599 -11.71 22.18 32.73
N VAL A 600 -11.14 23.25 32.17
CA VAL A 600 -10.07 23.19 31.15
C VAL A 600 -8.82 22.43 31.65
N GLU A 601 -8.57 22.42 32.96
CA GLU A 601 -7.47 21.71 33.59
C GLU A 601 -7.64 20.18 33.58
N GLU A 602 -8.89 19.70 33.56
CA GLU A 602 -9.25 18.27 33.55
C GLU A 602 -9.54 17.73 32.14
N GLN A 603 -9.62 18.61 31.15
CA GLN A 603 -9.84 18.22 29.75
C GLN A 603 -8.67 17.39 29.22
N PRO A 604 -8.95 16.32 28.45
CA PRO A 604 -7.90 15.49 27.86
C PRO A 604 -7.12 16.29 26.82
N LYS A 605 -5.81 16.09 26.77
CA LYS A 605 -4.98 16.58 25.66
C LYS A 605 -4.96 15.59 24.50
N GLN A 606 -5.30 14.33 24.77
CA GLN A 606 -5.33 13.28 23.77
C GLN A 606 -6.47 12.29 24.01
N ILE A 607 -7.18 11.93 22.94
CA ILE A 607 -8.22 10.92 22.92
C ILE A 607 -7.80 9.79 21.97
N ILE A 608 -7.69 8.58 22.51
CA ILE A 608 -7.33 7.37 21.77
C ILE A 608 -8.58 6.52 21.55
N VAL A 609 -8.91 6.26 20.29
CA VAL A 609 -10.05 5.39 19.94
C VAL A 609 -9.60 3.96 19.70
N THR A 610 -10.36 3.00 20.22
CA THR A 610 -10.11 1.57 19.98
C THR A 610 -10.47 1.14 18.56
N ARG A 611 -11.44 1.81 17.93
CA ARG A 611 -11.93 1.48 16.58
C ARG A 611 -11.80 2.66 15.64
N LYS A 612 -11.14 2.46 14.50
CA LYS A 612 -10.92 3.49 13.46
C LYS A 612 -12.20 4.20 12.99
N GLY A 613 -13.35 3.52 13.08
CA GLY A 613 -14.65 4.08 12.72
C GLY A 613 -15.13 5.26 13.61
N MET A 614 -14.50 5.48 14.76
CA MET A 614 -14.80 6.58 15.68
C MET A 614 -14.02 7.88 15.42
N LEU A 615 -12.94 7.82 14.63
CA LEU A 615 -12.08 8.98 14.35
C LEU A 615 -12.89 10.14 13.76
N ASP A 616 -13.52 9.93 12.59
CA ASP A 616 -14.28 11.00 11.91
C ASP A 616 -15.45 11.55 12.74
N PRO A 617 -16.29 10.74 13.41
CA PRO A 617 -17.30 11.28 14.32
C PRO A 617 -16.72 12.16 15.45
N LEU A 618 -15.59 11.80 16.05
CA LEU A 618 -14.96 12.59 17.12
C LEU A 618 -14.32 13.86 16.57
N GLU A 619 -13.56 13.78 15.48
CA GLU A 619 -12.95 14.95 14.81
C GLU A 619 -14.00 16.02 14.51
N VAL A 620 -15.19 15.62 14.09
CA VAL A 620 -16.29 16.54 13.75
C VAL A 620 -16.98 17.14 14.98
N ASN A 621 -17.09 16.39 16.07
CA ASN A 621 -17.78 16.85 17.28
C ASN A 621 -16.86 17.62 18.24
N LEU A 622 -15.54 17.45 18.11
CA LEU A 622 -14.52 18.13 18.90
C LEU A 622 -13.85 19.30 18.17
N LEU A 623 -14.46 19.84 17.10
CA LEU A 623 -13.95 21.03 16.41
C LEU A 623 -13.85 22.26 17.32
N ASP A 624 -14.69 22.33 18.35
CA ASP A 624 -14.66 23.38 19.38
C ASP A 624 -13.40 23.27 20.28
N PHE A 625 -12.68 22.14 20.21
CA PHE A 625 -11.53 21.80 21.06
C PHE A 625 -10.28 21.50 20.21
N PRO A 626 -9.68 22.52 19.55
CA PRO A 626 -8.58 22.34 18.59
C PRO A 626 -7.31 21.74 19.23
N ASN A 627 -7.15 21.84 20.54
CA ASN A 627 -5.96 21.38 21.27
C ASN A 627 -6.00 19.89 21.64
N ILE A 628 -7.07 19.16 21.31
CA ILE A 628 -7.22 17.74 21.64
C ILE A 628 -6.79 16.89 20.45
N VAL A 629 -5.75 16.08 20.67
CA VAL A 629 -5.24 15.16 19.66
C VAL A 629 -6.09 13.89 19.61
N ILE A 630 -6.62 13.52 18.45
CA ILE A 630 -7.44 12.31 18.26
C ILE A 630 -6.60 11.25 17.55
N LYS A 631 -6.37 10.12 18.21
CA LYS A 631 -5.44 9.08 17.76
C LYS A 631 -6.12 7.72 17.63
N GLY A 632 -5.81 6.99 16.56
CA GLY A 632 -6.20 5.59 16.41
C GLY A 632 -5.30 4.65 17.19
N SER A 633 -5.80 3.47 17.56
CA SER A 633 -4.96 2.37 18.07
C SER A 633 -4.90 1.21 17.07
N GLU A 634 -3.71 0.65 16.90
CA GLU A 634 -3.49 -0.63 16.22
C GLU A 634 -3.68 -1.82 17.18
N LEU A 635 -3.60 -1.56 18.49
CA LEU A 635 -3.80 -2.54 19.53
C LEU A 635 -5.30 -2.81 19.71
N GLN A 636 -5.71 -4.07 19.59
CA GLN A 636 -7.09 -4.47 19.86
C GLN A 636 -7.30 -4.62 21.37
N LEU A 637 -7.47 -3.52 22.10
CA LEU A 637 -7.65 -3.55 23.56
C LEU A 637 -8.99 -4.20 23.97
N PRO A 638 -9.04 -4.99 25.07
CA PRO A 638 -10.20 -5.83 25.41
C PRO A 638 -11.23 -5.11 26.28
N PHE A 639 -11.41 -3.79 26.16
CA PHE A 639 -12.36 -3.03 27.00
C PHE A 639 -13.81 -3.51 26.87
N GLN A 640 -14.17 -4.12 25.74
CA GLN A 640 -15.47 -4.75 25.57
C GLN A 640 -15.78 -5.84 26.62
N ALA A 641 -14.75 -6.47 27.19
CA ALA A 641 -14.89 -7.51 28.21
C ALA A 641 -15.30 -6.94 29.58
N CYS A 642 -15.19 -5.62 29.81
CA CYS A 642 -15.64 -4.97 31.04
C CYS A 642 -17.12 -5.26 31.34
N LEU A 643 -17.98 -5.39 30.32
CA LEU A 643 -19.39 -5.75 30.53
C LEU A 643 -19.63 -7.16 31.05
N LYS A 644 -18.63 -8.04 30.99
CA LYS A 644 -18.73 -9.40 31.55
C LYS A 644 -18.59 -9.39 33.09
N ILE A 645 -18.18 -8.26 33.66
CA ILE A 645 -18.14 -8.02 35.11
C ILE A 645 -19.57 -7.71 35.56
N GLU A 646 -20.06 -8.49 36.54
CA GLU A 646 -21.44 -8.44 37.01
C GLU A 646 -21.87 -7.04 37.48
N LYS A 647 -21.00 -6.33 38.20
CA LYS A 647 -21.26 -4.97 38.68
C LYS A 647 -21.64 -4.01 37.55
N PHE A 648 -20.92 -4.05 36.43
CA PHE A 648 -21.20 -3.20 35.26
C PHE A 648 -22.37 -3.75 34.42
N GLY A 649 -22.41 -5.07 34.21
CA GLY A 649 -23.48 -5.72 33.43
C GLY A 649 -24.86 -5.45 34.02
N ASP A 650 -25.01 -5.66 35.33
CA ASP A 650 -26.27 -5.44 36.04
C ASP A 650 -26.69 -3.96 36.05
N LEU A 651 -25.74 -3.05 36.29
CA LEU A 651 -25.99 -1.61 36.28
C LEU A 651 -26.58 -1.16 34.95
N ILE A 652 -25.99 -1.61 33.83
CA ILE A 652 -26.42 -1.24 32.49
C ILE A 652 -27.77 -1.87 32.14
N LEU A 653 -27.99 -3.13 32.51
CA LEU A 653 -29.26 -3.81 32.23
C LEU A 653 -30.44 -3.26 33.05
N LYS A 654 -30.20 -2.83 34.30
CA LYS A 654 -31.23 -2.29 35.20
C LYS A 654 -31.53 -0.80 34.98
N ALA A 655 -30.68 -0.08 34.25
CA ALA A 655 -30.87 1.34 34.00
C ALA A 655 -32.16 1.62 33.19
N THR A 656 -32.97 2.54 33.70
CA THR A 656 -34.24 3.00 33.08
C THR A 656 -34.06 4.25 32.22
N GLU A 657 -32.97 4.98 32.40
CA GLU A 657 -32.65 6.21 31.68
C GLU A 657 -31.14 6.31 31.36
N PRO A 658 -30.74 7.15 30.38
CA PRO A 658 -29.33 7.43 30.12
C PRO A 658 -28.69 8.17 31.30
N GLN A 659 -27.62 7.61 31.87
CA GLN A 659 -26.93 8.19 33.03
C GLN A 659 -25.42 8.01 32.90
N MET A 660 -24.65 8.95 33.46
CA MET A 660 -23.19 8.87 33.55
C MET A 660 -22.81 8.36 34.93
N VAL A 661 -21.98 7.30 34.99
CA VAL A 661 -21.53 6.72 36.26
C VAL A 661 -20.01 6.72 36.30
N LEU A 662 -19.45 7.25 37.38
CA LEU A 662 -18.01 7.35 37.61
C LEU A 662 -17.51 6.15 38.42
N PHE A 663 -16.44 5.52 37.95
CA PHE A 663 -15.73 4.45 38.64
C PHE A 663 -14.23 4.72 38.67
N ASN A 664 -13.53 4.13 39.63
CA ASN A 664 -12.09 3.93 39.53
C ASN A 664 -11.84 2.44 39.28
N ILE A 665 -11.44 2.09 38.05
CA ILE A 665 -11.27 0.68 37.66
C ILE A 665 -10.03 0.03 38.28
N TYR A 666 -9.11 0.81 38.85
CA TYR A 666 -7.95 0.30 39.57
C TYR A 666 -8.20 0.09 41.07
N ASP A 667 -9.39 0.44 41.56
CA ASP A 667 -9.69 0.44 42.99
C ASP A 667 -8.61 1.20 43.79
N ASP A 668 -7.78 0.48 44.56
CA ASP A 668 -6.71 1.02 45.38
C ASP A 668 -5.29 0.62 44.92
N TRP A 669 -5.14 -0.01 43.75
CA TRP A 669 -3.85 -0.54 43.28
C TRP A 669 -2.75 0.52 43.21
N LEU A 670 -3.09 1.76 42.86
CA LEU A 670 -2.13 2.87 42.74
C LEU A 670 -1.41 3.23 44.06
N LYS A 671 -1.87 2.72 45.21
CA LYS A 671 -1.15 2.83 46.48
C LYS A 671 0.10 1.95 46.55
N SER A 672 0.10 0.83 45.81
CA SER A 672 1.11 -0.23 45.88
C SER A 672 1.91 -0.43 44.59
N ILE A 673 1.32 -0.11 43.43
CA ILE A 673 1.94 -0.27 42.12
C ILE A 673 1.80 0.99 41.26
N LEU A 674 2.68 1.14 40.29
CA LEU A 674 2.66 2.23 39.33
C LEU A 674 1.49 2.08 38.33
N SER A 675 1.10 3.19 37.71
CA SER A 675 -0.01 3.25 36.75
C SER A 675 0.19 2.33 35.54
N ASN A 676 1.43 2.18 35.05
CA ASN A 676 1.76 1.26 33.96
C ASN A 676 1.50 -0.21 34.34
N THR A 677 1.89 -0.63 35.54
CA THR A 677 1.64 -1.98 36.06
C THR A 677 0.16 -2.20 36.33
N ALA A 678 -0.54 -1.21 36.90
CA ALA A 678 -1.98 -1.28 37.13
C ALA A 678 -2.77 -1.44 35.82
N PHE A 679 -2.38 -0.68 34.79
CA PHE A 679 -2.97 -0.81 33.47
C PHE A 679 -2.66 -2.17 32.83
N SER A 680 -1.42 -2.66 32.90
CA SER A 680 -1.06 -4.00 32.40
C SER A 680 -1.83 -5.12 33.10
N ARG A 681 -2.01 -5.02 34.43
CA ARG A 681 -2.87 -5.92 35.22
C ARG A 681 -4.30 -5.89 34.70
N LEU A 682 -4.87 -4.69 34.52
CA LEU A 682 -6.23 -4.53 33.99
C LEU A 682 -6.38 -5.18 32.61
N ILE A 683 -5.48 -4.89 31.68
CA ILE A 683 -5.54 -5.44 30.31
C ILE A 683 -5.44 -6.97 30.35
N LEU A 684 -4.57 -7.52 31.19
CA LEU A 684 -4.42 -8.97 31.35
C LEU A 684 -5.72 -9.62 31.86
N ILE A 685 -6.35 -9.04 32.88
CA ILE A 685 -7.62 -9.52 33.42
C ILE A 685 -8.72 -9.46 32.37
N LEU A 686 -8.88 -8.31 31.70
CA LEU A 686 -9.89 -8.12 30.67
C LEU A 686 -9.67 -9.04 29.47
N ARG A 687 -8.42 -9.29 29.08
CA ARG A 687 -8.07 -10.23 28.01
C ARG A 687 -8.43 -11.66 28.39
N ALA A 688 -8.10 -12.07 29.61
CA ALA A 688 -8.46 -13.39 30.12
C ALA A 688 -10.00 -13.58 30.17
N LEU A 689 -10.75 -12.56 30.63
CA LEU A 689 -12.22 -12.56 30.61
C LEU A 689 -12.78 -12.58 29.17
N HIS A 690 -12.08 -11.96 28.22
CA HIS A 690 -12.45 -12.01 26.81
C HIS A 690 -12.31 -13.43 26.24
N VAL A 691 -11.17 -14.08 26.49
CA VAL A 691 -10.80 -15.42 26.03
C VAL A 691 -11.66 -16.50 26.70
N ASN A 692 -11.66 -16.58 28.03
CA ASN A 692 -12.42 -17.56 28.79
C ASN A 692 -12.94 -16.94 30.09
N ASN A 693 -14.18 -16.49 30.05
CA ASN A 693 -14.84 -15.79 31.15
C ASN A 693 -14.92 -16.63 32.43
N GLU A 694 -15.26 -17.92 32.31
CA GLU A 694 -15.48 -18.79 33.46
C GLU A 694 -14.17 -19.09 34.20
N LYS A 695 -13.12 -19.51 33.48
CA LYS A 695 -11.81 -19.79 34.08
C LYS A 695 -11.16 -18.55 34.66
N ALA A 696 -11.26 -17.40 33.97
CA ALA A 696 -10.73 -16.15 34.49
C ALA A 696 -11.43 -15.72 35.78
N LYS A 697 -12.76 -15.85 35.88
CA LYS A 697 -13.50 -15.60 37.13
C LYS A 697 -13.09 -16.54 38.26
N MET A 698 -12.84 -17.81 37.95
CA MET A 698 -12.35 -18.80 38.91
C MET A 698 -10.96 -18.42 39.46
N PHE A 699 -10.05 -17.95 38.61
CA PHE A 699 -8.73 -17.49 39.07
C PHE A 699 -8.79 -16.19 39.88
N LEU A 700 -9.72 -15.29 39.56
CA LEU A 700 -9.90 -14.05 40.33
C LEU A 700 -10.50 -14.32 41.74
N LYS A 701 -11.29 -15.38 41.89
CA LYS A 701 -11.90 -15.78 43.17
C LYS A 701 -11.58 -17.24 43.51
N PRO A 702 -10.32 -17.55 43.87
CA PRO A 702 -9.87 -18.92 44.08
C PRO A 702 -10.40 -19.53 45.39
N ASP A 703 -10.70 -18.69 46.39
CA ASP A 703 -11.17 -19.13 47.70
C ASP A 703 -12.34 -18.24 48.18
N LYS A 704 -13.25 -18.82 48.97
CA LYS A 704 -14.43 -18.15 49.54
C LYS A 704 -14.07 -17.06 50.55
N THR A 705 -12.85 -17.11 51.09
CA THR A 705 -12.30 -16.12 52.02
C THR A 705 -12.00 -14.77 51.36
N VAL A 706 -11.82 -14.73 50.04
CA VAL A 706 -11.54 -13.50 49.30
C VAL A 706 -12.85 -12.78 48.96
N VAL A 707 -13.04 -11.61 49.55
CA VAL A 707 -14.23 -10.77 49.34
C VAL A 707 -13.88 -9.57 48.46
N THR A 708 -14.81 -9.17 47.61
CA THR A 708 -14.76 -7.88 46.89
C THR A 708 -15.50 -6.84 47.72
N GLU A 709 -14.85 -5.75 48.07
CA GLU A 709 -15.49 -4.68 48.83
C GLU A 709 -16.64 -4.04 48.02
N PRO A 710 -17.71 -3.53 48.67
CA PRO A 710 -18.87 -3.00 47.95
C PRO A 710 -18.53 -1.86 46.98
N HIS A 711 -17.55 -1.03 47.34
CA HIS A 711 -17.09 0.09 46.51
C HIS A 711 -16.02 -0.32 45.49
N HIS A 712 -15.36 -1.46 45.67
CA HIS A 712 -14.38 -2.01 44.73
C HIS A 712 -15.01 -2.82 43.60
N ILE A 713 -14.25 -3.02 42.53
CA ILE A 713 -14.63 -3.84 41.38
C ILE A 713 -13.93 -5.20 41.46
N TRP A 714 -12.67 -5.21 41.89
CA TRP A 714 -11.82 -6.39 41.96
C TRP A 714 -11.75 -6.97 43.38
N PRO A 715 -11.49 -8.27 43.52
CA PRO A 715 -11.28 -8.90 44.83
C PRO A 715 -10.06 -8.29 45.56
N SER A 716 -10.18 -8.08 46.87
CA SER A 716 -9.10 -7.53 47.69
C SER A 716 -8.03 -8.62 47.94
N LEU A 717 -6.96 -8.59 47.14
CA LEU A 717 -5.84 -9.55 47.21
C LEU A 717 -4.54 -8.85 47.65
N ASN A 718 -3.66 -9.59 48.32
CA ASN A 718 -2.31 -9.10 48.62
C ASN A 718 -1.38 -9.19 47.37
N SER A 719 -0.19 -8.58 47.43
CA SER A 719 0.74 -8.52 46.29
C SER A 719 1.18 -9.91 45.79
N ASP A 720 1.41 -10.87 46.69
CA ASP A 720 1.85 -12.23 46.34
C ASP A 720 0.73 -13.05 45.66
N GLN A 721 -0.50 -12.88 46.14
CA GLN A 721 -1.70 -13.44 45.53
C GLN A 721 -1.93 -12.83 44.16
N TRP A 722 -1.77 -11.52 44.00
CA TRP A 722 -1.85 -10.86 42.69
C TRP A 722 -0.82 -11.42 41.71
N MET A 723 0.43 -11.63 42.12
CA MET A 723 1.44 -12.26 41.27
C MET A 723 1.01 -13.66 40.81
N THR A 724 0.47 -14.47 41.72
CA THR A 724 -0.01 -15.83 41.40
C THR A 724 -1.17 -15.80 40.41
N VAL A 725 -2.14 -14.91 40.63
CA VAL A 725 -3.31 -14.73 39.74
C VAL A 725 -2.88 -14.20 38.38
N GLU A 726 -1.97 -13.22 38.32
CA GLU A 726 -1.45 -12.68 37.05
C GLU A 726 -0.76 -13.76 36.21
N VAL A 727 0.07 -14.61 36.82
CA VAL A 727 0.70 -15.74 36.12
C VAL A 727 -0.36 -16.68 35.56
N ALA A 728 -1.37 -17.06 36.36
CA ALA A 728 -2.44 -17.94 35.90
C ALA A 728 -3.27 -17.33 34.75
N LEU A 729 -3.57 -16.04 34.80
CA LEU A 729 -4.30 -15.33 33.74
C LEU A 729 -3.46 -15.21 32.46
N ARG A 730 -2.16 -14.94 32.58
CA ARG A 730 -1.23 -14.92 31.44
C ARG A 730 -1.16 -16.27 30.75
N ASP A 731 -0.98 -17.33 31.52
CA ASP A 731 -0.85 -18.68 30.97
C ASP A 731 -2.16 -19.14 30.31
N LEU A 732 -3.32 -18.71 30.82
CA LEU A 732 -4.63 -18.92 30.17
C LEU A 732 -4.70 -18.25 28.80
N VAL A 733 -4.29 -16.98 28.68
CA VAL A 733 -4.30 -16.24 27.40
C VAL A 733 -3.31 -16.85 26.41
N LEU A 734 -2.09 -17.17 26.85
CA LEU A 734 -1.07 -17.78 26.00
C LEU A 734 -1.45 -19.18 25.54
N SER A 735 -2.08 -19.99 26.41
CA SER A 735 -2.57 -21.33 26.05
C SER A 735 -3.67 -21.29 24.99
N ASP A 736 -4.57 -20.31 25.05
CA ASP A 736 -5.60 -20.12 24.02
C ASP A 736 -5.00 -19.70 22.68
N TYR A 737 -4.05 -18.76 22.70
CA TYR A 737 -3.33 -18.33 21.48
C TYR A 737 -2.56 -19.49 20.85
N ALA A 738 -1.82 -20.26 21.67
CA ALA A 738 -1.07 -21.44 21.26
C ALA A 738 -1.97 -22.49 20.59
N LYS A 739 -3.16 -22.74 21.17
CA LYS A 739 -4.14 -23.69 20.61
C LYS A 739 -4.75 -23.21 19.30
N LYS A 740 -5.06 -21.92 19.16
CA LYS A 740 -5.64 -21.36 17.93
C LYS A 740 -4.66 -21.34 16.77
N ASN A 741 -3.37 -21.10 17.05
CA ASN A 741 -2.34 -20.93 16.02
C ASN A 741 -1.39 -22.14 15.88
N ASN A 742 -1.58 -23.21 16.66
CA ASN A 742 -0.72 -24.38 16.70
C ASN A 742 0.77 -24.04 16.96
N VAL A 743 1.02 -23.21 17.97
CA VAL A 743 2.37 -22.74 18.36
C VAL A 743 2.67 -23.17 19.79
N ASN A 744 3.90 -23.60 20.08
CA ASN A 744 4.31 -23.87 21.46
C ASN A 744 4.55 -22.55 22.23
N THR A 745 3.96 -22.42 23.43
CA THR A 745 4.10 -21.24 24.30
C THR A 745 5.55 -20.91 24.65
N SER A 746 6.44 -21.89 24.71
CA SER A 746 7.86 -21.68 25.03
C SER A 746 8.67 -21.08 23.88
N ALA A 747 8.13 -21.11 22.65
CA ALA A 747 8.78 -20.52 21.48
C ALA A 747 8.49 -19.01 21.34
N LEU A 748 7.63 -18.45 22.20
CA LEU A 748 7.26 -17.03 22.18
C LEU A 748 8.32 -16.19 22.91
N THR A 749 8.77 -15.13 22.26
CA THR A 749 9.61 -14.10 22.86
C THR A 749 8.82 -13.21 23.82
N GLN A 750 9.50 -12.51 24.73
CA GLN A 750 8.84 -11.58 25.66
C GLN A 750 8.10 -10.44 24.94
N THR A 751 8.62 -9.98 23.80
CA THR A 751 7.95 -9.00 22.95
C THR A 751 6.67 -9.58 22.32
N GLU A 752 6.71 -10.82 21.83
CA GLU A 752 5.51 -11.48 21.28
C GLU A 752 4.46 -11.75 22.36
N ILE A 753 4.87 -12.18 23.57
CA ILE A 753 3.96 -12.36 24.71
C ILE A 753 3.25 -11.04 25.04
N ARG A 754 4.00 -9.93 25.14
CA ARG A 754 3.45 -8.61 25.38
C ARG A 754 2.46 -8.22 24.29
N ASP A 755 2.84 -8.40 23.03
CA ASP A 755 2.04 -8.01 21.88
C ASP A 755 0.75 -8.86 21.78
N ILE A 756 0.78 -10.15 22.15
CA ILE A 756 -0.43 -11.01 22.27
C ILE A 756 -1.38 -10.48 23.35
N ILE A 757 -0.84 -10.12 24.52
CA ILE A 757 -1.65 -9.59 25.65
C ILE A 757 -2.28 -8.24 25.27
N LEU A 758 -1.51 -7.37 24.61
CA LEU A 758 -1.97 -6.07 24.12
C LEU A 758 -2.90 -6.19 22.90
N GLY A 759 -2.91 -7.34 22.22
CA GLY A 759 -3.78 -7.61 21.08
C GLY A 759 -3.29 -6.98 19.78
N ALA A 760 -1.97 -6.93 19.57
CA ALA A 760 -1.37 -6.58 18.29
C ALA A 760 -1.51 -7.76 17.30
N ASP A 761 -1.60 -7.45 16.00
CA ASP A 761 -1.62 -8.46 14.95
C ASP A 761 -0.20 -9.00 14.72
N ILE A 762 0.06 -10.22 15.20
CA ILE A 762 1.36 -10.90 15.08
C ILE A 762 1.22 -12.10 14.16
N THR A 763 2.16 -12.25 13.22
CA THR A 763 2.29 -13.47 12.42
C THR A 763 2.80 -14.61 13.30
N PRO A 764 2.15 -15.78 13.32
CA PRO A 764 2.62 -16.91 14.12
C PRO A 764 4.09 -17.27 13.78
N PRO A 765 4.95 -17.56 14.77
CA PRO A 765 6.35 -17.86 14.53
C PRO A 765 6.51 -19.10 13.63
N SER A 766 7.39 -18.99 12.63
CA SER A 766 7.65 -20.06 11.68
C SER A 766 8.18 -21.32 12.37
N GLN A 767 7.88 -22.49 11.80
CA GLN A 767 8.30 -23.79 12.36
C GLN A 767 9.83 -23.88 12.54
N GLN A 768 10.60 -23.20 11.68
CA GLN A 768 12.05 -23.14 11.77
C GLN A 768 12.54 -22.40 13.02
N ARG A 769 11.84 -21.32 13.43
CA ARG A 769 12.17 -20.57 14.66
C ARG A 769 11.81 -21.35 15.92
N GLN A 770 10.75 -22.17 15.87
CA GLN A 770 10.36 -23.06 16.97
C GLN A 770 11.44 -24.11 17.23
N GLN A 771 12.03 -24.69 16.17
CA GLN A 771 13.14 -25.64 16.29
C GLN A 771 14.43 -24.98 16.79
N ILE A 772 14.74 -23.75 16.35
CA ILE A 772 15.90 -22.99 16.83
C ILE A 772 15.79 -22.66 18.32
N ALA A 773 14.61 -22.28 18.81
CA ALA A 773 14.38 -22.01 20.23
C ALA A 773 14.52 -23.26 21.12
N GLU A 774 14.12 -24.44 20.63
CA GLU A 774 14.36 -25.71 21.31
C GLU A 774 15.86 -26.05 21.38
N ILE A 775 16.62 -25.80 20.30
CA ILE A 775 18.07 -26.00 20.26
C ILE A 775 18.80 -24.97 21.15
N GLU A 776 18.38 -23.71 21.16
CA GLU A 776 18.95 -22.69 22.04
C GLU A 776 18.68 -22.98 23.52
N LYS A 777 17.53 -23.57 23.86
CA LYS A 777 17.24 -24.01 25.23
C LYS A 777 18.18 -25.13 25.66
N GLN A 778 18.41 -26.11 24.79
CA GLN A 778 19.41 -27.18 25.01
C GLN A 778 20.84 -26.63 25.08
N ALA A 779 21.17 -25.58 24.32
CA ALA A 779 22.48 -24.93 24.33
C ALA A 779 22.69 -24.01 25.55
N LYS A 780 21.63 -23.36 26.08
CA LYS A 780 21.67 -22.57 27.33
C LYS A 780 21.85 -23.43 28.57
N GLU A 781 21.33 -24.65 28.55
CA GLU A 781 21.63 -25.65 29.57
C GLU A 781 23.10 -26.12 29.49
N ALA A 782 23.78 -25.95 28.35
CA ALA A 782 25.19 -26.28 28.15
C ALA A 782 26.20 -25.13 28.37
N SER A 783 25.75 -23.85 28.47
CA SER A 783 26.63 -22.67 28.44
C SER A 783 27.10 -22.12 29.81
N GLN A 784 27.14 -22.95 30.85
CA GLN A 784 27.96 -22.71 32.04
C GLN A 784 29.40 -23.24 31.84
N MET A 785 30.24 -22.60 31.01
CA MET A 785 31.71 -22.84 31.03
C MET A 785 32.52 -21.57 30.68
N THR A 786 33.70 -21.46 31.30
CA THR A 786 34.54 -20.28 31.60
C THR A 786 35.58 -19.91 30.52
N ALA A 787 36.17 -18.69 30.59
CA ALA A 787 37.19 -18.13 29.71
C ALA A 787 38.50 -18.94 29.61
N VAL A 788 39.14 -18.94 28.43
CA VAL A 788 40.35 -19.73 28.12
C VAL A 788 41.59 -18.85 28.00
N LYS A 789 42.64 -19.20 28.76
CA LYS A 789 44.02 -18.69 28.60
C LYS A 789 44.77 -19.63 27.67
N THR A 790 45.42 -19.10 26.63
CA THR A 790 46.27 -19.91 25.75
C THR A 790 47.72 -19.49 25.92
N LYS A 791 48.56 -20.43 26.34
CA LYS A 791 50.02 -20.31 26.35
C LYS A 791 50.57 -20.93 25.08
N THR A 792 51.48 -20.24 24.40
CA THR A 792 52.24 -20.81 23.29
C THR A 792 53.70 -20.35 23.35
N THR A 793 54.60 -21.25 22.98
CA THR A 793 56.04 -21.02 22.88
C THR A 793 56.42 -20.69 21.45
N ASN A 794 57.34 -19.74 21.30
CA ASN A 794 58.04 -19.51 20.03
C ASN A 794 59.04 -20.65 19.79
N VAL A 795 59.43 -20.88 18.53
CA VAL A 795 60.45 -21.84 18.06
C VAL A 795 61.77 -21.83 18.86
N HIS A 796 62.07 -20.76 19.61
CA HIS A 796 63.22 -20.62 20.50
C HIS A 796 62.96 -20.95 21.98
N GLY A 797 61.74 -21.35 22.36
CA GLY A 797 61.44 -21.93 23.67
C GLY A 797 60.92 -20.97 24.75
N ASP A 798 60.74 -19.68 24.49
CA ASP A 798 60.16 -18.75 25.48
C ASP A 798 58.62 -18.76 25.46
N GLU A 799 58.01 -18.89 26.65
CA GLU A 799 56.54 -18.97 26.83
C GLU A 799 55.86 -17.60 26.76
N LEU A 800 54.90 -17.45 25.85
CA LEU A 800 53.96 -16.32 25.81
C LEU A 800 52.56 -16.78 26.24
N SER A 801 52.02 -16.16 27.28
CA SER A 801 50.63 -16.39 27.71
C SER A 801 49.74 -15.24 27.27
N VAL A 802 48.76 -15.51 26.40
CA VAL A 802 47.75 -14.51 26.01
C VAL A 802 46.37 -15.00 26.43
N THR A 803 45.63 -14.13 27.12
CA THR A 803 44.26 -14.40 27.55
C THR A 803 43.32 -13.68 26.60
N THR A 804 42.62 -14.41 25.74
CA THR A 804 41.66 -13.81 24.82
C THR A 804 40.25 -14.04 25.35
N THR A 805 39.58 -12.93 25.67
CA THR A 805 38.21 -12.90 26.19
C THR A 805 37.18 -12.49 25.14
N SER A 806 37.61 -12.19 23.90
CA SER A 806 36.73 -11.62 22.86
C SER A 806 36.91 -12.28 21.48
N PRO A 807 35.81 -12.54 20.72
CA PRO A 807 35.84 -13.23 19.42
C PRO A 807 36.50 -12.44 18.27
N TYR A 808 36.80 -11.15 18.45
CA TYR A 808 37.35 -10.32 17.38
C TYR A 808 38.83 -10.60 17.09
N GLU A 809 39.64 -10.85 18.12
CA GLU A 809 41.09 -11.09 17.99
C GLU A 809 41.42 -12.42 17.26
N GLN A 810 40.48 -13.37 17.24
CA GLN A 810 40.61 -14.62 16.49
C GLN A 810 40.51 -14.46 14.97
N SER A 811 39.97 -13.34 14.48
CA SER A 811 39.63 -13.17 13.06
C SER A 811 40.79 -12.69 12.17
N ALA A 812 41.87 -12.15 12.75
CA ALA A 812 42.90 -11.39 12.02
C ALA A 812 44.08 -12.21 11.45
N PHE A 813 44.14 -13.54 11.66
CA PHE A 813 45.23 -14.38 11.13
C PHE A 813 44.68 -15.45 10.17
N ARG A 814 44.68 -15.17 8.85
CA ARG A 814 44.18 -16.10 7.80
C ARG A 814 45.21 -16.40 6.72
N SER A 815 45.44 -17.68 6.41
CA SER A 815 46.15 -18.17 5.22
C SER A 815 45.21 -18.80 4.18
N LYS A 816 45.66 -18.76 2.91
CA LYS A 816 44.96 -18.85 1.61
C LYS A 816 44.27 -20.18 1.20
N THR A 817 43.84 -21.06 2.09
CA THR A 817 43.10 -22.29 1.71
C THR A 817 41.87 -22.47 2.58
N ASP A 818 40.80 -21.74 2.26
CA ASP A 818 39.59 -21.68 3.06
C ASP A 818 38.66 -22.90 2.85
N TRP A 819 39.20 -24.11 3.06
CA TRP A 819 38.40 -25.33 3.18
C TRP A 819 37.51 -25.26 4.43
N ARG A 820 37.89 -24.47 5.45
CA ARG A 820 37.15 -24.28 6.69
C ARG A 820 35.84 -23.52 6.46
N VAL A 821 35.84 -22.39 5.75
CA VAL A 821 34.59 -21.70 5.38
C VAL A 821 33.69 -22.57 4.51
N ARG A 822 34.26 -23.37 3.60
CA ARG A 822 33.49 -24.34 2.81
C ARG A 822 32.91 -25.47 3.65
N ALA A 823 33.65 -26.01 4.63
CA ALA A 823 33.16 -27.02 5.56
C ALA A 823 31.99 -26.49 6.41
N ILE A 824 32.10 -25.26 6.93
CA ILE A 824 31.01 -24.58 7.67
C ILE A 824 29.81 -24.28 6.76
N SER A 825 30.03 -24.04 5.48
CA SER A 825 28.93 -23.81 4.53
C SER A 825 28.26 -25.13 4.12
N ALA A 826 29.02 -26.22 4.04
CA ALA A 826 28.54 -27.56 3.73
C ALA A 826 27.63 -28.14 4.83
N THR A 827 27.82 -27.75 6.10
CA THR A 827 26.90 -28.17 7.19
C THR A 827 25.48 -27.63 7.01
N ASN A 828 25.25 -26.64 6.16
CA ASN A 828 23.92 -26.11 5.83
C ASN A 828 23.23 -26.81 4.65
N LEU A 829 23.86 -27.84 4.03
CA LEU A 829 23.30 -28.53 2.86
C LEU A 829 21.98 -29.26 3.15
N PHE A 830 21.72 -29.66 4.40
CA PHE A 830 20.44 -30.26 4.79
C PHE A 830 19.24 -29.34 4.55
N LEU A 831 19.43 -28.01 4.52
CA LEU A 831 18.36 -27.05 4.24
C LEU A 831 17.87 -27.14 2.78
N ARG A 832 18.75 -27.50 1.84
CA ARG A 832 18.40 -27.68 0.42
C ARG A 832 17.49 -28.90 0.18
N VAL A 833 17.51 -29.86 1.10
CA VAL A 833 16.72 -31.09 1.04
C VAL A 833 15.21 -30.82 1.25
N ASN A 834 14.83 -29.65 1.78
CA ASN A 834 13.44 -29.26 1.98
C ASN A 834 12.73 -28.86 0.67
N HIS A 835 13.49 -28.38 -0.32
CA HIS A 835 12.97 -27.93 -1.61
C HIS A 835 13.62 -28.70 -2.76
N ILE A 836 13.09 -29.90 -3.05
CA ILE A 836 13.58 -30.76 -4.13
C ILE A 836 12.59 -30.67 -5.29
N TYR A 837 13.08 -30.22 -6.45
CA TYR A 837 12.33 -30.20 -7.70
C TYR A 837 12.68 -31.44 -8.53
N VAL A 838 11.66 -32.14 -9.01
CA VAL A 838 11.80 -33.28 -9.93
C VAL A 838 11.19 -32.88 -11.26
N ASN A 839 11.96 -33.00 -12.34
CA ASN A 839 11.45 -32.74 -13.68
C ASN A 839 10.43 -33.83 -14.08
N SER A 840 9.20 -33.44 -14.39
CA SER A 840 8.15 -34.32 -14.90
C SER A 840 7.96 -34.09 -16.40
N GLU A 841 8.22 -35.10 -17.24
CA GLU A 841 7.86 -35.12 -18.67
C GLU A 841 6.75 -36.15 -18.93
N ASP A 842 6.15 -36.13 -20.13
CA ASP A 842 5.07 -37.01 -20.55
C ASP A 842 5.44 -38.50 -20.49
N ILE A 843 4.50 -39.32 -20.02
CA ILE A 843 4.69 -40.76 -19.78
C ILE A 843 4.81 -41.48 -21.12
N LYS A 844 6.02 -41.97 -21.45
CA LYS A 844 6.21 -42.91 -22.57
C LYS A 844 5.90 -44.33 -22.09
N GLU A 845 4.87 -44.97 -22.66
CA GLU A 845 4.43 -46.33 -22.30
C GLU A 845 5.53 -47.40 -22.47
N THR A 846 6.56 -47.14 -23.27
CA THR A 846 7.67 -48.07 -23.56
C THR A 846 8.93 -47.83 -22.71
N GLY A 847 8.95 -46.78 -21.87
CA GLY A 847 10.10 -46.40 -21.06
C GLY A 847 10.07 -46.95 -19.64
N TYR A 848 11.24 -47.27 -19.07
CA TYR A 848 11.33 -47.59 -17.65
C TYR A 848 11.12 -46.33 -16.80
N THR A 849 10.30 -46.45 -15.75
CA THR A 849 10.11 -45.40 -14.74
C THR A 849 10.97 -45.71 -13.52
N TYR A 850 11.76 -44.72 -13.11
CA TYR A 850 12.76 -44.86 -12.08
C TYR A 850 12.28 -44.32 -10.73
N ILE A 851 12.16 -45.16 -9.70
CA ILE A 851 11.69 -44.71 -8.37
C ILE A 851 12.85 -44.68 -7.37
N MET A 852 13.20 -43.50 -6.87
CA MET A 852 14.26 -43.32 -5.88
C MET A 852 13.71 -43.14 -4.47
N PRO A 853 14.24 -43.87 -3.48
CA PRO A 853 13.99 -43.62 -2.07
C PRO A 853 14.43 -42.21 -1.64
N LYS A 854 13.51 -41.45 -1.05
CA LYS A 854 13.79 -40.08 -0.58
C LYS A 854 14.94 -40.06 0.42
N ASN A 855 15.04 -41.04 1.32
CA ASN A 855 16.06 -41.10 2.36
C ASN A 855 17.50 -41.17 1.81
N ILE A 856 17.73 -41.90 0.71
CA ILE A 856 19.03 -41.93 0.04
C ILE A 856 19.34 -40.55 -0.55
N LEU A 857 18.42 -39.95 -1.32
CA LEU A 857 18.69 -38.63 -1.92
C LEU A 857 18.99 -37.56 -0.86
N LYS A 858 18.24 -37.55 0.25
CA LYS A 858 18.47 -36.64 1.38
C LYS A 858 19.90 -36.79 1.91
N LYS A 859 20.33 -38.02 2.19
CA LYS A 859 21.65 -38.28 2.76
C LYS A 859 22.77 -37.98 1.75
N PHE A 860 22.56 -38.26 0.47
CA PHE A 860 23.53 -37.97 -0.59
C PHE A 860 23.81 -36.47 -0.74
N ILE A 861 22.78 -35.63 -0.65
CA ILE A 861 22.94 -34.17 -0.67
C ILE A 861 23.69 -33.68 0.58
N CYS A 862 23.41 -34.27 1.76
CA CYS A 862 24.05 -33.87 3.01
C CYS A 862 25.55 -34.22 3.08
N ILE A 863 26.01 -35.25 2.36
CA ILE A 863 27.42 -35.64 2.34
C ILE A 863 28.23 -34.96 1.22
N ALA A 864 27.61 -34.09 0.41
CA ALA A 864 28.22 -33.43 -0.74
C ALA A 864 29.03 -32.16 -0.37
N ASP A 865 29.66 -31.54 -1.37
CA ASP A 865 30.29 -30.23 -1.28
C ASP A 865 29.60 -29.22 -2.22
N LEU A 866 29.77 -27.92 -1.95
CA LEU A 866 29.16 -26.84 -2.74
C LEU A 866 29.87 -26.56 -4.06
N ARG A 867 31.13 -26.97 -4.23
CA ARG A 867 31.93 -26.71 -5.44
C ARG A 867 32.46 -27.98 -6.08
N THR A 868 32.90 -28.94 -5.28
CA THR A 868 33.43 -30.21 -5.79
C THR A 868 32.30 -31.21 -5.98
N GLN A 869 32.21 -31.78 -7.19
CA GLN A 869 31.23 -32.80 -7.49
C GLN A 869 31.55 -34.11 -6.76
N ILE A 870 30.50 -34.79 -6.29
CA ILE A 870 30.58 -36.16 -5.77
C ILE A 870 29.71 -37.09 -6.61
N ALA A 871 30.11 -38.34 -6.72
CA ALA A 871 29.40 -39.37 -7.48
C ALA A 871 29.23 -40.63 -6.63
N GLY A 872 28.17 -41.39 -6.90
CA GLY A 872 27.91 -42.67 -6.26
C GLY A 872 27.27 -43.65 -7.25
N TYR A 873 27.62 -44.92 -7.14
CA TYR A 873 26.99 -45.97 -7.92
C TYR A 873 25.63 -46.31 -7.33
N LEU A 874 24.62 -46.41 -8.18
CA LEU A 874 23.28 -46.78 -7.78
C LEU A 874 23.02 -48.23 -8.18
N TYR A 875 22.71 -49.07 -7.19
CA TYR A 875 22.37 -50.47 -7.36
C TYR A 875 20.90 -50.71 -7.02
N GLY A 876 20.28 -51.58 -7.80
CA GLY A 876 18.82 -51.77 -7.85
C GLY A 876 18.30 -51.42 -9.24
N SER A 877 17.06 -51.82 -9.54
CA SER A 877 16.35 -51.21 -10.65
C SER A 877 16.01 -49.78 -10.24
N CYS A 878 16.92 -48.81 -10.45
CA CYS A 878 16.65 -47.45 -10.98
C CYS A 878 17.54 -46.27 -10.47
N SER A 879 18.28 -45.61 -11.41
CA SER A 879 19.13 -44.37 -11.31
C SER A 879 18.41 -43.00 -11.20
N LEU A 880 19.17 -41.92 -10.85
CA LEU A 880 18.76 -40.53 -10.55
C LEU A 880 19.12 -39.54 -11.68
N THR A 881 18.19 -38.64 -12.06
CA THR A 881 18.24 -37.87 -13.32
C THR A 881 18.71 -38.75 -14.46
N ALA A 882 17.88 -39.72 -14.81
CA ALA A 882 18.36 -40.78 -15.67
C ALA A 882 18.37 -40.25 -17.11
N TYR A 883 19.53 -39.77 -17.49
CA TYR A 883 19.91 -39.65 -18.88
C TYR A 883 20.32 -41.03 -19.33
N LYS A 884 19.57 -41.62 -20.25
CA LYS A 884 20.02 -42.83 -20.94
C LYS A 884 20.87 -42.39 -22.12
N LEU A 885 22.08 -42.93 -22.21
CA LEU A 885 22.95 -42.65 -23.34
C LEU A 885 22.34 -43.28 -24.59
N THR A 886 22.21 -42.50 -25.67
CA THR A 886 21.78 -43.04 -26.95
C THR A 886 22.92 -43.84 -27.59
N PRO A 887 22.64 -44.77 -28.51
CA PRO A 887 23.70 -45.49 -29.23
C PRO A 887 24.71 -44.54 -29.89
N SER A 888 24.25 -43.42 -30.45
CA SER A 888 25.11 -42.38 -31.01
C SER A 888 25.95 -41.66 -29.96
N GLY A 889 25.38 -41.37 -28.79
CA GLY A 889 26.15 -40.85 -27.65
C GLY A 889 27.24 -41.80 -27.18
N TYR A 890 26.96 -43.12 -27.16
CA TYR A 890 27.94 -44.15 -26.78
C TYR A 890 29.12 -44.22 -27.75
N GLU A 891 28.84 -44.19 -29.06
CA GLU A 891 29.89 -44.15 -30.08
C GLU A 891 30.73 -42.87 -29.99
N TRP A 892 30.10 -41.73 -29.74
CA TRP A 892 30.80 -40.46 -29.58
C TRP A 892 31.72 -40.44 -28.35
N VAL A 893 31.23 -40.90 -27.18
CA VAL A 893 32.04 -41.01 -25.95
C VAL A 893 33.21 -41.96 -26.14
N ARG A 894 33.05 -43.06 -26.88
CA ARG A 894 34.12 -44.01 -27.16
C ARG A 894 35.24 -43.40 -28.01
N LEU A 895 34.91 -42.49 -28.91
CA LEU A 895 35.86 -41.86 -29.83
C LEU A 895 36.53 -40.62 -29.25
N ASN A 896 35.86 -39.91 -28.34
CA ASN A 896 36.34 -38.64 -27.81
C ASN A 896 37.27 -38.82 -26.59
N LYS A 897 38.41 -38.11 -26.59
CA LYS A 897 39.40 -38.09 -25.49
C LYS A 897 39.57 -36.72 -24.83
N ASP A 898 38.83 -35.71 -25.30
CA ASP A 898 38.90 -34.34 -24.79
C ASP A 898 38.10 -34.21 -23.48
N THR A 899 38.74 -33.63 -22.46
CA THR A 899 38.17 -33.41 -21.12
C THR A 899 37.74 -31.95 -20.89
N GLY A 900 37.74 -31.11 -21.92
CA GLY A 900 37.27 -29.72 -21.86
C GLY A 900 35.76 -29.60 -21.55
N SER A 901 35.34 -28.43 -21.06
CA SER A 901 33.96 -28.17 -20.61
C SER A 901 32.90 -28.24 -21.72
N ASN A 902 33.28 -28.12 -23.00
CA ASN A 902 32.37 -28.27 -24.14
C ASN A 902 33.12 -28.88 -25.34
N PRO A 903 33.26 -30.21 -25.41
CA PRO A 903 34.10 -30.86 -26.41
C PRO A 903 33.46 -30.85 -27.81
N HIS A 904 34.32 -30.79 -28.84
CA HIS A 904 33.89 -30.64 -30.23
C HIS A 904 32.99 -31.80 -30.69
N GLY A 905 31.84 -31.49 -31.31
CA GLY A 905 30.87 -32.48 -31.79
C GLY A 905 29.90 -33.02 -30.73
N TYR A 906 29.88 -32.47 -29.51
CA TYR A 906 28.85 -32.77 -28.52
C TYR A 906 27.46 -32.29 -28.99
N LEU A 907 26.48 -33.18 -28.94
CA LEU A 907 25.07 -32.87 -29.22
C LEU A 907 24.20 -33.23 -27.99
N PRO A 908 23.22 -32.39 -27.62
CA PRO A 908 22.25 -32.72 -26.56
C PRO A 908 21.43 -33.99 -26.83
N THR A 909 21.43 -34.51 -28.06
CA THR A 909 20.79 -35.78 -28.46
C THR A 909 21.59 -37.03 -28.11
N HIS A 910 22.83 -36.88 -27.62
CA HIS A 910 23.66 -38.00 -27.14
C HIS A 910 23.10 -38.66 -25.87
N TYR A 911 22.14 -38.01 -25.22
CA TYR A 911 21.38 -38.59 -24.13
C TYR A 911 19.88 -38.35 -24.30
N GLU A 912 19.09 -39.28 -23.79
CA GLU A 912 17.64 -39.14 -23.65
C GLU A 912 17.28 -39.04 -22.17
N LYS A 913 16.36 -38.15 -21.81
CA LYS A 913 15.83 -38.10 -20.45
C LYS A 913 14.87 -39.28 -20.23
N VAL A 914 14.91 -39.88 -19.06
CA VAL A 914 13.94 -40.90 -18.63
C VAL A 914 13.23 -40.50 -17.35
N GLN A 915 12.06 -41.09 -17.14
CA GLN A 915 11.13 -40.72 -16.09
C GLN A 915 11.65 -41.11 -14.71
N MET A 916 11.47 -40.22 -13.73
CA MET A 916 11.88 -40.45 -12.35
C MET A 916 10.83 -39.99 -11.33
N LEU A 917 10.62 -40.77 -10.28
CA LEU A 917 9.74 -40.49 -9.14
C LEU A 917 10.52 -40.56 -7.83
N LEU A 918 10.16 -39.72 -6.86
CA LEU A 918 10.64 -39.82 -5.48
C LEU A 918 9.57 -40.51 -4.63
N SER A 919 9.97 -41.51 -3.86
CA SER A 919 9.09 -42.26 -2.96
C SER A 919 9.59 -42.22 -1.53
N ASP A 920 8.66 -42.04 -0.60
CA ASP A 920 8.86 -42.19 0.85
C ASP A 920 8.34 -43.54 1.38
N ARG A 921 7.70 -44.36 0.52
CA ARG A 921 7.09 -45.64 0.91
C ARG A 921 8.10 -46.74 1.25
N PHE A 922 9.33 -46.61 0.76
CA PHE A 922 10.40 -47.58 1.00
C PHE A 922 11.72 -46.86 1.28
N LEU A 923 12.55 -47.50 2.10
CA LEU A 923 13.86 -46.99 2.51
C LEU A 923 14.94 -47.77 1.79
N GLY A 924 15.88 -47.05 1.17
CA GLY A 924 17.10 -47.65 0.63
C GLY A 924 18.27 -47.58 1.61
N PHE A 925 19.35 -48.29 1.31
CA PHE A 925 20.57 -48.37 2.13
C PHE A 925 21.83 -48.04 1.30
N TYR A 926 22.94 -47.77 1.98
CA TYR A 926 24.24 -47.50 1.36
C TYR A 926 25.20 -48.66 1.55
N MET A 927 26.10 -48.80 0.58
CA MET A 927 27.28 -49.64 0.66
C MET A 927 28.51 -48.73 0.58
N VAL A 928 29.44 -48.90 1.52
CA VAL A 928 30.65 -48.07 1.65
C VAL A 928 31.91 -48.95 1.56
N PRO A 929 33.07 -48.41 1.17
CA PRO A 929 34.32 -49.18 1.12
C PRO A 929 34.62 -49.85 2.47
N ASP A 930 35.10 -51.10 2.42
CA ASP A 930 35.47 -51.86 3.61
C ASP A 930 36.74 -51.31 4.27
N ASN A 931 37.72 -50.97 3.43
CA ASN A 931 39.06 -50.52 3.73
C ASN A 931 39.28 -49.10 3.19
N GLY A 932 39.19 -48.11 4.07
CA GLY A 932 39.49 -46.70 3.78
C GLY A 932 38.27 -45.83 3.44
N PRO A 933 38.49 -44.51 3.28
CA PRO A 933 37.43 -43.54 3.02
C PRO A 933 36.97 -43.55 1.56
N TRP A 934 35.77 -43.02 1.29
CA TRP A 934 35.28 -42.85 -0.08
C TRP A 934 35.78 -41.55 -0.74
N ASN A 935 36.16 -40.54 0.04
CA ASN A 935 36.66 -39.26 -0.45
C ASN A 935 38.20 -39.17 -0.35
N TYR A 936 38.86 -38.97 -1.49
CA TYR A 936 40.32 -38.81 -1.59
C TYR A 936 40.75 -37.38 -1.95
N ASN A 937 39.86 -36.38 -1.93
CA ASN A 937 40.19 -35.01 -2.34
C ASN A 937 41.34 -34.37 -1.53
N PHE A 938 41.46 -34.70 -0.24
CA PHE A 938 42.57 -34.27 0.62
C PHE A 938 43.73 -35.28 0.69
N MET A 939 43.60 -36.41 -0.02
CA MET A 939 44.58 -37.50 -0.06
C MET A 939 44.83 -37.95 -1.51
N GLY A 940 44.91 -36.99 -2.44
CA GLY A 940 44.92 -37.29 -3.88
C GLY A 940 46.03 -38.25 -4.31
N VAL A 941 47.19 -38.22 -3.64
CA VAL A 941 48.33 -39.10 -3.90
C VAL A 941 48.03 -40.58 -3.60
N LYS A 942 47.07 -40.86 -2.70
CA LYS A 942 46.66 -42.23 -2.34
C LYS A 942 45.62 -42.82 -3.30
N HIS A 943 45.05 -42.03 -4.21
CA HIS A 943 44.02 -42.47 -5.13
C HIS A 943 44.62 -42.95 -6.46
N THR A 944 44.19 -44.11 -6.94
CA THR A 944 44.54 -44.62 -8.27
C THR A 944 43.30 -45.20 -8.93
N VAL A 945 43.08 -44.90 -10.22
CA VAL A 945 41.88 -45.30 -10.96
C VAL A 945 41.68 -46.82 -11.01
N SER A 946 42.77 -47.61 -10.97
CA SER A 946 42.75 -49.08 -10.99
C SER A 946 42.72 -49.75 -9.60
N MET A 947 42.53 -48.97 -8.53
CA MET A 947 42.50 -49.48 -7.15
C MET A 947 41.33 -50.45 -6.93
N LYS A 948 41.59 -51.58 -6.24
CA LYS A 948 40.56 -52.53 -5.82
C LYS A 948 40.17 -52.28 -4.37
N TYR A 949 38.88 -52.36 -4.06
CA TYR A 949 38.32 -52.19 -2.72
C TYR A 949 37.17 -53.19 -2.50
N GLY A 950 36.99 -53.65 -1.26
CA GLY A 950 35.80 -54.38 -0.86
C GLY A 950 34.71 -53.40 -0.41
N VAL A 951 33.49 -53.89 -0.22
CA VAL A 951 32.34 -53.04 0.12
C VAL A 951 31.56 -53.69 1.27
N LYS A 952 31.14 -52.89 2.24
CA LYS A 952 30.32 -53.31 3.38
C LYS A 952 29.06 -52.47 3.49
N LEU A 953 28.04 -53.01 4.14
CA LEU A 953 26.84 -52.24 4.49
C LEU A 953 27.21 -51.19 5.53
N GLY A 954 26.90 -49.91 5.27
CA GLY A 954 27.25 -48.83 6.18
C GLY A 954 26.79 -47.47 5.69
N THR A 955 26.85 -46.47 6.55
CA THR A 955 26.46 -45.09 6.23
C THR A 955 27.66 -44.28 5.74
N PRO A 956 27.58 -43.59 4.58
CA PRO A 956 28.67 -42.76 4.10
C PRO A 956 28.88 -41.56 5.02
N ARG A 957 30.16 -41.28 5.31
CA ARG A 957 30.57 -40.11 6.09
C ARG A 957 30.52 -38.85 5.22
N GLU A 958 30.42 -37.68 5.85
CA GLU A 958 30.34 -36.38 5.15
C GLU A 958 31.64 -36.03 4.43
N TYR A 959 31.57 -35.15 3.42
CA TYR A 959 32.72 -34.78 2.59
C TYR A 959 33.96 -34.39 3.40
N TYR A 960 33.78 -33.58 4.46
CA TYR A 960 34.84 -33.08 5.34
C TYR A 960 35.04 -33.90 6.63
N SER A 961 34.57 -35.15 6.68
CA SER A 961 34.78 -36.07 7.81
C SER A 961 36.27 -36.26 8.14
N GLU A 962 36.59 -36.54 9.40
CA GLU A 962 37.96 -36.71 9.91
C GLU A 962 38.76 -37.76 9.11
N ASP A 963 38.15 -38.92 8.85
CA ASP A 963 38.69 -39.99 7.99
C ASP A 963 39.13 -39.54 6.60
N HIS A 964 38.54 -38.49 6.04
CA HIS A 964 38.83 -38.00 4.68
C HIS A 964 40.02 -37.04 4.66
N ARG A 965 40.52 -36.63 5.83
CA ARG A 965 41.55 -35.60 5.99
C ARG A 965 42.50 -35.88 7.18
N PRO A 966 43.03 -37.13 7.32
CA PRO A 966 43.81 -37.55 8.48
C PRO A 966 45.11 -36.76 8.66
N THR A 967 45.69 -36.22 7.59
CA THR A 967 46.90 -35.39 7.63
C THR A 967 46.70 -34.14 8.48
N HIS A 968 45.52 -33.51 8.44
CA HIS A 968 45.22 -32.34 9.26
C HIS A 968 45.13 -32.66 10.78
N PHE A 969 44.90 -33.92 11.15
CA PHE A 969 44.81 -34.36 12.55
C PHE A 969 46.13 -34.93 13.06
N LEU A 970 46.88 -35.64 12.21
CA LEU A 970 48.21 -36.16 12.56
C LEU A 970 49.24 -35.03 12.77
N GLU A 971 49.13 -33.94 12.01
CA GLU A 971 49.90 -32.71 12.28
C GLU A 971 49.61 -32.12 13.68
N PHE A 972 48.43 -32.40 14.25
CA PHE A 972 48.01 -31.96 15.58
C PHE A 972 48.48 -32.92 16.68
N SER A 973 48.42 -34.24 16.44
CA SER A 973 48.90 -35.26 17.41
C SER A 973 50.41 -35.20 17.65
N ASN A 974 51.20 -34.84 16.63
CA ASN A 974 52.65 -34.64 16.78
C ASN A 974 53.02 -33.43 17.66
N LEU A 975 52.06 -32.56 18.01
CA LEU A 975 52.26 -31.48 18.99
C LEU A 975 52.05 -31.95 20.44
N GLU A 976 51.31 -33.03 20.68
CA GLU A 976 51.01 -33.54 22.04
C GLU A 976 52.13 -34.42 22.63
N GLU A 977 53.05 -34.97 21.82
CA GLU A 977 54.20 -35.75 22.32
C GLU A 977 55.25 -34.91 23.10
N GLY A 978 55.06 -33.59 23.19
CA GLY A 978 55.95 -32.67 23.93
C GLY A 978 55.65 -32.51 25.42
N ASP A 979 54.45 -32.81 25.91
CA ASP A 979 54.06 -32.55 27.31
C ASP A 979 54.01 -33.86 28.12
N THR A 980 55.19 -34.33 28.53
CA THR A 980 55.32 -35.26 29.66
C THR A 980 55.77 -34.49 30.90
N ALA A 981 54.82 -33.96 31.69
CA ALA A 981 55.10 -33.57 33.08
C ALA A 981 53.84 -33.44 33.95
N GLU A 982 53.81 -34.29 34.98
CA GLU A 982 53.28 -34.08 36.34
C GLU A 982 51.77 -34.12 36.60
N GLY A 983 51.37 -35.23 37.23
CA GLY A 983 50.83 -35.17 38.59
C GLY A 983 49.34 -35.48 38.74
N ASP A 984 49.06 -36.66 39.29
CA ASP A 984 47.77 -37.19 39.76
C ASP A 984 46.58 -36.22 39.83
N ARG A 985 45.55 -36.51 39.05
CA ARG A 985 44.17 -36.25 39.45
C ARG A 985 43.40 -37.55 39.39
N ASP A 986 43.08 -38.06 40.58
CA ASP A 986 42.14 -39.14 40.81
C ASP A 986 40.85 -38.92 40.00
N ASP A 987 40.59 -39.85 39.11
CA ASP A 987 39.30 -40.02 38.44
C ASP A 987 38.36 -40.76 39.40
N THR A 988 37.70 -40.02 40.28
CA THR A 988 36.49 -40.50 40.93
C THR A 988 35.30 -39.87 40.21
N PHE A 989 34.87 -40.44 39.09
CA PHE A 989 33.49 -40.86 38.83
C PHE A 989 33.42 -41.59 37.49
N THR A 990 33.32 -42.92 37.56
CA THR A 990 32.39 -43.68 36.71
C THR A 990 31.01 -43.06 36.66
#